data_AF-T0CE16-F1
#
_entry.id   AF-T0CE16-F1
#
_cell.length_a   1.000
_cell.length_b   1.000
_cell.length_c   1.000
_cell.angle_alpha   90.00
_cell.angle_beta   90.00
_cell.angle_gamma   90.00
#
_symmetry.space_group_name_H-M   'P 1'
#
loop_
_entity.id
_entity.type
_entity.pdbx_description
1 polymer ?
#
loop_
_entity_poly.entity_id
_entity_poly.type
_entity_poly.pdbx_seq_one_letter_code
_entity_poly.pdbx_strand_id
1 'polypeptide(L)'
;MNFISNTEERVKKTLILLIFTFLFQASATNVFAQEDIVEPVTFSNFSVDNHKLESEFSDTDLADISPIYRQIYDNYQANYQAIGDRLSHDANGFFGGVNLVGWQHAGDFHGFKVLFNRSAAPSLFDEDRYLVNDEMVIEISARNFLGALQAKGIINISPSVLKSYSNLSLKRTMRFNHFANNVEDALQTKFDRLFFMYKYLRPENFSKLGDYDFIKKEDALTFAAGAAATASYSGVGVAAGALAKYERKSTVEIQRLGPADNAKANEIIRLSAEDSKLISAGANVTLMADFLNLIKLTLFRYDFNYSFEKSYKAYMSLYVDDLRNNEKLNELMGVVRFGKFNYSTLADNITSYENRKKELKESKYLAFIIGGVKSSQTESTEVVKDGRVYKFFSHRYERLSYTQNIFSKLLGAVLGKLIGYNQLVSNDRVESKKVNINYQSEEELIHARRDFDIFSNNVFTMTFDQQSKVNRDYRWAVSKTEDKMKDLVRARTNSYGNFATMFDHYQVRAPAEFTSTITMDNSNIANFLNRNSDEIYGVFKEACGGKSKNFFVRLRSLFSSCRHKLYKSYANFLKEWSTGNYTSEIKKKCEKKYRWKYIFRPSKRRSMIAACMEIGSKQLFAKYKHELPLWRFKDIAYNVNNQVKNDYLLTRLFGSHPNKGSVSANLNGDIPYQNFYSEGSNKENIFTQFQIKENLRSPASL
;
A
#
# COMPACT_ATOMS: atom_id res chain seq x y z
N MET A 1 50.80 5.32 58.35
CA MET A 1 49.83 4.20 58.48
C MET A 1 48.43 4.78 58.58
N ASN A 2 47.44 4.13 57.96
CA ASN A 2 45.99 4.39 57.99
C ASN A 2 45.38 5.51 57.12
N PHE A 3 45.70 5.56 55.82
CA PHE A 3 44.89 6.35 54.86
C PHE A 3 44.29 5.55 53.69
N ILE A 4 44.49 4.22 53.62
CA ILE A 4 43.94 3.38 52.54
C ILE A 4 42.66 2.64 52.96
N SER A 5 42.35 2.55 54.26
CA SER A 5 41.21 1.78 54.77
C SER A 5 39.84 2.43 54.59
N ASN A 6 39.75 3.75 54.40
CA ASN A 6 38.47 4.47 54.50
C ASN A 6 37.73 4.62 53.16
N THR A 7 38.45 4.49 52.04
CA THR A 7 37.88 4.55 50.68
C THR A 7 37.26 3.22 50.26
N GLU A 8 37.86 2.10 50.66
CA GLU A 8 37.31 0.77 50.35
C GLU A 8 36.00 0.50 51.11
N GLU A 9 35.90 0.97 52.35
CA GLU A 9 34.68 0.81 53.15
C GLU A 9 33.54 1.70 52.64
N ARG A 10 33.85 2.90 52.13
CA ARG A 10 32.87 3.77 51.46
C ARG A 10 32.40 3.17 50.15
N VAL A 11 33.30 2.62 49.32
CA VAL A 11 32.89 1.99 48.05
C VAL A 11 32.04 0.74 48.30
N LYS A 12 32.39 -0.09 49.31
CA LYS A 12 31.56 -1.24 49.70
C LYS A 12 30.19 -0.83 50.24
N LYS A 13 30.10 0.22 51.08
CA LYS A 13 28.82 0.73 51.57
C LYS A 13 27.96 1.31 50.45
N THR A 14 28.53 2.04 49.50
CA THR A 14 27.79 2.58 48.34
C THR A 14 27.37 1.48 47.37
N LEU A 15 28.18 0.43 47.17
CA LEU A 15 27.84 -0.72 46.33
C LEU A 15 26.72 -1.57 46.97
N ILE A 16 26.77 -1.79 48.29
CA ILE A 16 25.71 -2.48 49.02
C ILE A 16 24.42 -1.66 49.02
N LEU A 17 24.49 -0.34 49.15
CA LEU A 17 23.33 0.54 49.03
C LEU A 17 22.72 0.45 47.63
N LEU A 18 23.54 0.52 46.56
CA LEU A 18 23.08 0.40 45.17
C LEU A 18 22.49 -0.97 44.85
N ILE A 19 23.05 -2.05 45.39
CA ILE A 19 22.51 -3.41 45.24
C ILE A 19 21.17 -3.54 46.00
N PHE A 20 21.03 -2.91 47.17
CA PHE A 20 19.75 -2.86 47.90
C PHE A 20 18.69 -2.02 47.17
N THR A 21 19.04 -0.88 46.56
CA THR A 21 18.09 -0.08 45.76
C THR A 21 17.69 -0.81 44.48
N PHE A 22 18.60 -1.57 43.86
CA PHE A 22 18.28 -2.38 42.68
C PHE A 22 17.43 -3.61 43.01
N LEU A 23 17.65 -4.24 44.17
CA LEU A 23 16.82 -5.37 44.61
C LEU A 23 15.42 -4.93 45.05
N PHE A 24 15.26 -3.75 45.67
CA PHE A 24 13.93 -3.19 45.99
C PHE A 24 13.17 -2.66 44.76
N GLN A 25 13.86 -2.14 43.73
CA GLN A 25 13.20 -1.80 42.46
C GLN A 25 12.87 -3.02 41.59
N ALA A 26 13.61 -4.13 41.72
CA ALA A 26 13.30 -5.38 41.02
C ALA A 26 12.14 -6.18 41.64
N SER A 27 11.77 -5.91 42.90
CA SER A 27 10.68 -6.59 43.62
C SER A 27 9.35 -5.81 43.65
N ALA A 28 9.29 -4.64 43.01
CA ALA A 28 8.06 -3.86 42.83
C ALA A 28 7.33 -4.12 41.50
N THR A 29 7.57 -5.27 40.86
CA THR A 29 6.75 -5.77 39.73
C THR A 29 5.99 -7.04 40.09
N ASN A 30 5.56 -7.16 41.34
CA ASN A 30 4.37 -7.97 41.64
C ASN A 30 3.15 -7.12 41.27
N VAL A 31 2.72 -7.25 40.01
CA VAL A 31 1.38 -6.84 39.60
C VAL A 31 0.43 -7.75 40.37
N PHE A 32 -0.08 -7.24 41.49
CA PHE A 32 -1.20 -7.85 42.18
C PHE A 32 -2.36 -8.02 41.19
N ALA A 33 -2.81 -9.27 41.06
CA ALA A 33 -4.09 -9.59 40.47
C ALA A 33 -5.18 -9.08 41.41
N GLN A 34 -5.52 -7.80 41.26
CA GLN A 34 -6.74 -7.24 41.83
C GLN A 34 -7.87 -7.62 40.87
N GLU A 35 -8.86 -8.36 41.38
CA GLU A 35 -10.14 -8.56 40.69
C GLU A 35 -10.74 -7.17 40.42
N ASP A 36 -10.89 -6.83 39.14
CA ASP A 36 -11.46 -5.56 38.72
C ASP A 36 -12.96 -5.59 39.02
N ILE A 37 -13.39 -4.78 39.99
CA ILE A 37 -14.75 -4.26 40.07
C ILE A 37 -15.01 -3.52 38.76
N VAL A 38 -15.97 -3.97 37.95
CA VAL A 38 -16.31 -3.31 36.68
C VAL A 38 -16.94 -1.95 37.02
N GLU A 39 -16.14 -0.88 36.96
CA GLU A 39 -16.66 0.48 37.09
C GLU A 39 -17.68 0.76 35.97
N PRO A 40 -18.82 1.40 36.28
CA PRO A 40 -19.82 1.75 35.27
C PRO A 40 -19.21 2.73 34.26
N VAL A 41 -19.34 2.42 32.97
CA VAL A 41 -18.83 3.28 31.88
C VAL A 41 -19.63 4.60 31.84
N THR A 42 -18.98 5.71 32.17
CA THR A 42 -19.58 7.06 32.07
C THR A 42 -19.22 7.73 30.75
N PHE A 43 -20.21 8.27 30.05
CA PHE A 43 -20.04 9.02 28.81
C PHE A 43 -19.96 10.52 29.08
N SER A 44 -19.02 11.21 28.45
CA SER A 44 -18.78 12.64 28.72
C SER A 44 -19.68 13.57 27.89
N ASN A 45 -20.13 13.10 26.72
CA ASN A 45 -20.79 13.95 25.72
C ASN A 45 -22.30 13.65 25.52
N PHE A 46 -22.82 12.56 26.08
CA PHE A 46 -24.24 12.18 25.97
C PHE A 46 -24.63 11.25 27.11
N SER A 47 -25.94 11.08 27.36
CA SER A 47 -26.44 10.04 28.26
C SER A 47 -26.99 8.85 27.48
N VAL A 48 -26.91 7.67 28.11
CA VAL A 48 -27.37 6.40 27.54
C VAL A 48 -28.45 5.82 28.45
N ASP A 49 -29.57 5.42 27.86
CA ASP A 49 -30.59 4.63 28.54
C ASP A 49 -30.17 3.16 28.51
N ASN A 50 -29.55 2.69 29.59
CA ASN A 50 -28.99 1.34 29.67
C ASN A 50 -30.06 0.25 29.48
N HIS A 51 -31.30 0.48 29.94
CA HIS A 51 -32.36 -0.52 29.77
C HIS A 51 -32.78 -0.66 28.30
N LYS A 52 -32.88 0.45 27.57
CA LYS A 52 -33.17 0.41 26.12
C LYS A 52 -31.98 -0.10 25.31
N LEU A 53 -30.77 0.27 25.69
CA LEU A 53 -29.54 -0.24 25.08
C LEU A 53 -29.46 -1.76 25.25
N GLU A 54 -29.71 -2.26 26.45
CA GLU A 54 -29.79 -3.69 26.71
C GLU A 54 -30.92 -4.28 25.88
N SER A 55 -32.17 -3.81 25.95
CA SER A 55 -33.26 -4.41 25.16
C SER A 55 -33.00 -4.46 23.65
N GLU A 56 -32.38 -3.44 23.08
CA GLU A 56 -32.06 -3.38 21.63
C GLU A 56 -30.95 -4.37 21.23
N PHE A 57 -30.02 -4.67 22.14
CA PHE A 57 -28.84 -5.49 21.87
C PHE A 57 -28.75 -6.74 22.78
N SER A 58 -29.85 -7.15 23.43
CA SER A 58 -29.92 -8.24 24.42
C SER A 58 -30.61 -9.49 23.91
N ASP A 59 -30.85 -9.64 22.60
CA ASP A 59 -31.43 -10.89 22.10
C ASP A 59 -30.53 -12.09 22.47
N THR A 60 -31.02 -12.77 23.49
CA THR A 60 -30.54 -13.90 24.23
C THR A 60 -30.53 -15.15 23.35
N ASP A 61 -29.33 -15.65 23.01
CA ASP A 61 -28.98 -17.09 23.00
C ASP A 61 -27.53 -17.38 22.54
N LEU A 62 -26.73 -16.37 22.19
CA LEU A 62 -25.37 -16.58 21.66
C LEU A 62 -24.35 -15.71 22.38
N ALA A 63 -23.87 -16.21 23.52
CA ALA A 63 -22.90 -15.55 24.40
C ALA A 63 -21.55 -15.16 23.76
N ASP A 64 -21.28 -15.55 22.50
CA ASP A 64 -19.94 -15.50 21.94
C ASP A 64 -19.77 -14.69 20.64
N ILE A 65 -20.82 -14.27 19.93
CA ILE A 65 -20.72 -13.54 18.65
C ILE A 65 -21.14 -12.08 18.81
N SER A 66 -20.32 -11.14 18.34
CA SER A 66 -20.66 -9.72 18.38
C SER A 66 -21.90 -9.38 17.54
N PRO A 67 -22.79 -8.48 18.00
CA PRO A 67 -24.04 -8.15 17.30
C PRO A 67 -23.88 -7.79 15.83
N ILE A 68 -22.81 -7.08 15.48
CA ILE A 68 -22.51 -6.73 14.08
C ILE A 68 -22.26 -7.95 13.19
N TYR A 69 -21.56 -8.97 13.69
CA TYR A 69 -21.30 -10.19 12.96
C TYR A 69 -22.57 -11.02 12.83
N ARG A 70 -23.46 -10.94 13.82
CA ARG A 70 -24.78 -11.56 13.73
C ARG A 70 -25.63 -10.92 12.64
N GLN A 71 -25.69 -9.59 12.57
CA GLN A 71 -26.41 -8.89 11.49
C GLN A 71 -25.86 -9.25 10.10
N ILE A 72 -24.53 -9.31 9.96
CA ILE A 72 -23.88 -9.76 8.72
C ILE A 72 -24.25 -11.21 8.42
N TYR A 73 -24.24 -12.08 9.43
CA TYR A 73 -24.61 -13.48 9.27
C TYR A 73 -26.06 -13.63 8.81
N ASP A 74 -27.01 -13.02 9.50
CA ASP A 74 -28.43 -13.14 9.21
C ASP A 74 -28.79 -12.59 7.82
N ASN A 75 -28.11 -11.52 7.38
CA ASN A 75 -28.31 -10.94 6.06
C ASN A 75 -27.73 -11.79 4.91
N TYR A 76 -26.66 -12.54 5.15
CA TYR A 76 -25.93 -13.25 4.07
C TYR A 76 -26.02 -14.77 4.12
N GLN A 77 -26.29 -15.40 5.27
CA GLN A 77 -26.21 -16.86 5.46
C GLN A 77 -27.02 -17.64 4.42
N ALA A 78 -28.22 -17.18 4.09
CA ALA A 78 -29.10 -17.88 3.15
C ALA A 78 -28.62 -17.78 1.68
N ASN A 79 -27.92 -16.70 1.31
CA ASN A 79 -27.71 -16.32 -0.09
C ASN A 79 -26.25 -16.09 -0.50
N TYR A 80 -25.29 -16.17 0.42
CA TYR A 80 -23.88 -15.86 0.13
C TYR A 80 -23.30 -16.70 -1.01
N GLN A 81 -23.72 -17.97 -1.12
CA GLN A 81 -23.31 -18.87 -2.21
C GLN A 81 -23.82 -18.35 -3.56
N ALA A 82 -25.14 -18.08 -3.66
CA ALA A 82 -25.73 -17.54 -4.89
C ALA A 82 -25.16 -16.17 -5.28
N ILE A 83 -24.85 -15.31 -4.30
CA ILE A 83 -24.19 -14.03 -4.54
C ILE A 83 -22.79 -14.25 -5.13
N GLY A 84 -22.00 -15.13 -4.50
CA GLY A 84 -20.66 -15.47 -4.96
C GLY A 84 -20.67 -16.12 -6.35
N ASP A 85 -21.57 -17.07 -6.60
CA ASP A 85 -21.72 -17.75 -7.89
C ASP A 85 -22.02 -16.73 -9.00
N ARG A 86 -23.01 -15.85 -8.80
CA ARG A 86 -23.35 -14.79 -9.77
C ARG A 86 -22.16 -13.86 -10.03
N LEU A 87 -21.53 -13.34 -8.99
CA LEU A 87 -20.46 -12.35 -9.13
C LEU A 87 -19.15 -12.95 -9.68
N SER A 88 -18.91 -14.24 -9.43
CA SER A 88 -17.75 -14.97 -9.97
C SER A 88 -17.94 -15.34 -11.44
N HIS A 89 -19.17 -15.59 -11.91
CA HIS A 89 -19.47 -15.75 -13.34
C HIS A 89 -19.37 -14.43 -14.10
N ASP A 90 -19.78 -13.33 -13.46
CA ASP A 90 -19.67 -11.97 -13.98
C ASP A 90 -18.27 -11.36 -13.81
N ALA A 91 -17.32 -12.10 -13.24
CA ALA A 91 -15.95 -11.65 -12.94
C ALA A 91 -15.11 -11.46 -14.22
N ASN A 92 -15.47 -10.45 -15.01
CA ASN A 92 -14.69 -9.91 -16.13
C ASN A 92 -13.87 -8.67 -15.71
N GLY A 93 -13.86 -8.34 -14.41
CA GLY A 93 -13.22 -7.14 -13.85
C GLY A 93 -11.80 -7.39 -13.35
N PHE A 94 -10.82 -6.70 -13.96
CA PHE A 94 -9.48 -6.56 -13.41
C PHE A 94 -9.51 -5.58 -12.23
N PHE A 95 -9.61 -6.09 -11.01
CA PHE A 95 -9.34 -5.31 -9.81
C PHE A 95 -7.90 -5.56 -9.36
N GLY A 96 -7.01 -4.58 -9.60
CA GLY A 96 -5.65 -4.58 -9.03
C GLY A 96 -4.54 -5.10 -9.95
N GLY A 97 -4.33 -4.47 -11.10
CA GLY A 97 -3.12 -4.66 -11.89
C GLY A 97 -2.99 -6.02 -12.60
N VAL A 98 -2.01 -6.08 -13.50
CA VAL A 98 -1.80 -7.22 -14.42
C VAL A 98 -1.72 -8.54 -13.64
N ASN A 99 -2.69 -9.42 -13.90
CA ASN A 99 -2.89 -10.80 -13.41
C ASN A 99 -3.77 -11.00 -12.16
N LEU A 100 -4.55 -10.01 -11.69
CA LEU A 100 -5.58 -10.24 -10.68
C LEU A 100 -6.98 -10.27 -11.30
N VAL A 101 -7.71 -11.37 -11.08
CA VAL A 101 -9.16 -11.48 -11.38
C VAL A 101 -9.92 -11.46 -10.07
N GLY A 102 -11.05 -10.77 -9.99
CA GLY A 102 -11.78 -10.62 -8.74
C GLY A 102 -13.15 -9.98 -8.91
N TRP A 103 -13.87 -9.89 -7.80
CA TRP A 103 -15.18 -9.27 -7.72
C TRP A 103 -15.39 -8.63 -6.35
N GLN A 104 -16.38 -7.73 -6.27
CA GLN A 104 -16.72 -7.02 -5.05
C GLN A 104 -18.23 -7.02 -4.80
N HIS A 105 -18.62 -6.96 -3.53
CA HIS A 105 -20.00 -6.88 -3.08
C HIS A 105 -20.11 -5.97 -1.86
N ALA A 106 -21.14 -5.14 -1.78
CA ALA A 106 -21.37 -4.27 -0.63
C ALA A 106 -22.78 -4.48 -0.07
N GLY A 107 -22.89 -4.40 1.26
CA GLY A 107 -24.16 -4.31 1.97
C GLY A 107 -24.17 -3.13 2.92
N ASP A 108 -25.28 -2.41 2.93
CA ASP A 108 -25.56 -1.34 3.87
C ASP A 108 -26.40 -1.88 5.03
N PHE A 109 -25.99 -1.58 6.26
CA PHE A 109 -26.68 -1.96 7.49
C PHE A 109 -27.08 -0.72 8.28
N HIS A 110 -27.91 -0.90 9.29
CA HIS A 110 -28.30 0.21 10.16
C HIS A 110 -27.13 0.65 11.05
N GLY A 111 -26.40 1.68 10.61
CA GLY A 111 -25.30 2.30 11.35
C GLY A 111 -23.90 1.87 10.92
N PHE A 112 -23.76 0.92 10.00
CA PHE A 112 -22.46 0.51 9.43
C PHE A 112 -22.60 -0.03 8.00
N LYS A 113 -21.47 -0.13 7.30
CA LYS A 113 -21.39 -0.70 5.95
C LYS A 113 -20.42 -1.86 5.94
N VAL A 114 -20.66 -2.82 5.06
CA VAL A 114 -19.76 -3.94 4.83
C VAL A 114 -19.46 -4.07 3.35
N LEU A 115 -18.17 -4.12 3.02
CA LEU A 115 -17.66 -4.40 1.68
C LEU A 115 -16.91 -5.73 1.71
N PHE A 116 -17.17 -6.56 0.72
CA PHE A 116 -16.50 -7.83 0.48
C PHE A 116 -15.75 -7.73 -0.85
N ASN A 117 -14.45 -8.02 -0.84
CA ASN A 117 -13.63 -8.06 -2.04
C ASN A 117 -12.95 -9.41 -2.13
N ARG A 118 -13.02 -10.05 -3.30
CA ARG A 118 -12.22 -11.23 -3.61
C ARG A 118 -11.30 -10.93 -4.77
N SER A 119 -10.04 -11.34 -4.66
CA SER A 119 -9.09 -11.31 -5.77
C SER A 119 -8.23 -12.56 -5.79
N ALA A 120 -7.82 -13.01 -6.97
CA ALA A 120 -6.99 -14.20 -7.16
C ALA A 120 -5.77 -13.87 -8.03
N ALA A 121 -4.61 -14.40 -7.64
CA ALA A 121 -3.34 -14.25 -8.35
C ALA A 121 -2.65 -15.61 -8.51
N PRO A 122 -1.91 -15.88 -9.61
CA PRO A 122 -0.98 -17.00 -9.62
C PRO A 122 0.01 -16.91 -8.45
N SER A 123 0.25 -18.02 -7.77
CA SER A 123 1.25 -18.12 -6.70
C SER A 123 2.65 -17.91 -7.27
N LEU A 124 3.49 -17.14 -6.56
CA LEU A 124 4.84 -16.81 -7.01
C LEU A 124 5.85 -17.95 -6.82
N PHE A 125 5.51 -18.96 -6.02
CA PHE A 125 6.42 -20.04 -5.64
C PHE A 125 5.84 -21.44 -5.88
N ASP A 126 4.72 -21.49 -6.59
CA ASP A 126 4.03 -22.71 -6.96
C ASP A 126 3.24 -22.41 -8.24
N GLU A 127 3.74 -22.92 -9.37
CA GLU A 127 3.20 -22.57 -10.70
C GLU A 127 1.78 -23.12 -10.93
N ASP A 128 1.36 -24.10 -10.11
CA ASP A 128 0.08 -24.80 -10.24
C ASP A 128 -0.97 -24.32 -9.21
N ARG A 129 -0.70 -23.24 -8.46
CA ARG A 129 -1.63 -22.72 -7.45
C ARG A 129 -1.93 -21.25 -7.62
N TYR A 130 -3.10 -20.86 -7.14
CA TYR A 130 -3.55 -19.48 -7.06
C TYR A 130 -3.65 -19.06 -5.59
N LEU A 131 -3.15 -17.85 -5.30
CA LEU A 131 -3.36 -17.16 -4.04
C LEU A 131 -4.67 -16.37 -4.14
N VAL A 132 -5.64 -16.75 -3.33
CA VAL A 132 -6.89 -16.03 -3.12
C VAL A 132 -6.70 -15.04 -1.98
N ASN A 133 -7.19 -13.83 -2.16
CA ASN A 133 -7.20 -12.75 -1.19
C ASN A 133 -8.65 -12.28 -1.03
N ASP A 134 -9.25 -12.71 0.08
CA ASP A 134 -10.56 -12.28 0.52
C ASP A 134 -10.39 -11.14 1.52
N GLU A 135 -11.18 -10.08 1.35
CA GLU A 135 -11.18 -8.92 2.23
C GLU A 135 -12.61 -8.55 2.61
N MET A 136 -12.85 -8.40 3.91
CA MET A 136 -14.08 -7.83 4.46
C MET A 136 -13.74 -6.50 5.13
N VAL A 137 -14.33 -5.41 4.67
CA VAL A 137 -14.19 -4.08 5.26
C VAL A 137 -15.50 -3.69 5.92
N ILE A 138 -15.47 -3.45 7.22
CA ILE A 138 -16.59 -2.92 8.00
C ILE A 138 -16.28 -1.45 8.32
N GLU A 139 -17.19 -0.55 7.98
CA GLU A 139 -17.06 0.88 8.25
C GLU A 139 -18.24 1.40 9.09
N ILE A 140 -17.93 2.04 10.22
CA ILE A 140 -18.91 2.63 11.14
C ILE A 140 -18.67 4.13 11.20
N SER A 141 -19.60 4.92 10.66
CA SER A 141 -19.59 6.38 10.79
C SER A 141 -20.19 6.78 12.13
N ALA A 142 -19.44 7.52 12.95
CA ALA A 142 -19.87 7.86 14.31
C ALA A 142 -21.15 8.68 14.33
N ARG A 143 -21.23 9.72 13.48
CA ARG A 143 -22.44 10.55 13.36
C ARG A 143 -23.66 9.74 12.95
N ASN A 144 -23.53 8.87 11.96
CA ASN A 144 -24.67 8.09 11.48
C ASN A 144 -25.14 7.08 12.53
N PHE A 145 -24.19 6.43 13.21
CA PHE A 145 -24.48 5.47 14.26
C PHE A 145 -25.14 6.14 15.49
N LEU A 146 -24.58 7.25 15.96
CA LEU A 146 -25.16 8.02 17.07
C LEU A 146 -26.53 8.61 16.71
N GLY A 147 -26.70 9.14 15.49
CA GLY A 147 -27.98 9.65 15.02
C GLY A 147 -29.06 8.57 14.95
N ALA A 148 -28.69 7.35 14.56
CA ALA A 148 -29.59 6.19 14.59
C ALA A 148 -30.02 5.82 16.02
N LEU A 149 -29.09 5.77 16.97
CA LEU A 149 -29.40 5.50 18.38
C LEU A 149 -30.25 6.61 19.01
N GLN A 150 -30.01 7.88 18.63
CA GLN A 150 -30.82 9.01 19.07
C GLN A 150 -32.25 8.90 18.55
N ALA A 151 -32.45 8.54 17.28
CA ALA A 151 -33.77 8.36 16.69
C ALA A 151 -34.60 7.26 17.38
N LYS A 152 -33.93 6.26 17.96
CA LYS A 152 -34.55 5.20 18.79
C LYS A 152 -34.74 5.58 20.26
N GLY A 153 -34.29 6.77 20.66
CA GLY A 153 -34.35 7.24 22.05
C GLY A 153 -33.47 6.42 23.01
N ILE A 154 -32.42 5.77 22.49
CA ILE A 154 -31.44 5.00 23.27
C ILE A 154 -30.39 5.94 23.88
N ILE A 155 -30.01 6.99 23.15
CA ILE A 155 -29.11 8.03 23.64
C ILE A 155 -29.77 9.40 23.57
N ASN A 156 -29.41 10.27 24.51
CA ASN A 156 -29.74 11.69 24.45
C ASN A 156 -28.48 12.51 24.16
N ILE A 157 -28.41 13.03 22.94
CA ILE A 157 -27.28 13.81 22.43
C ILE A 157 -27.79 15.09 21.77
N SER A 158 -27.16 16.23 22.05
CA SER A 158 -27.57 17.48 21.41
C SER A 158 -27.12 17.52 19.94
N PRO A 159 -27.82 18.26 19.05
CA PRO A 159 -27.41 18.37 17.65
C PRO A 159 -25.99 18.94 17.45
N SER A 160 -25.55 19.85 18.33
CA SER A 160 -24.21 20.44 18.28
C SER A 160 -23.13 19.41 18.63
N VAL A 161 -23.37 18.58 19.64
CA VAL A 161 -22.47 17.49 20.01
C VAL A 161 -22.49 16.39 18.96
N LEU A 162 -23.65 15.98 18.42
CA LEU A 162 -23.72 15.00 17.34
C LEU A 162 -22.92 15.43 16.10
N LYS A 163 -22.89 16.73 15.79
CA LYS A 163 -22.11 17.29 14.68
C LYS A 163 -20.59 17.12 14.88
N SER A 164 -20.07 17.16 16.11
CA SER A 164 -18.63 17.01 16.37
C SER A 164 -18.11 15.60 16.00
N TYR A 165 -18.99 14.60 15.94
CA TYR A 165 -18.70 13.24 15.49
C TYR A 165 -18.67 13.05 13.96
N SER A 166 -18.90 14.11 13.15
CA SER A 166 -19.02 13.98 11.69
C SER A 166 -17.75 13.44 10.99
N ASN A 167 -16.58 13.66 11.59
CA ASN A 167 -15.28 13.28 11.01
C ASN A 167 -14.64 12.08 11.73
N LEU A 168 -15.43 11.34 12.52
CA LEU A 168 -14.99 10.16 13.24
C LEU A 168 -15.61 8.91 12.61
N SER A 169 -14.77 7.95 12.22
CA SER A 169 -15.24 6.64 11.80
C SER A 169 -14.27 5.55 12.21
N LEU A 170 -14.83 4.39 12.52
CA LEU A 170 -14.07 3.17 12.78
C LEU A 170 -14.09 2.33 11.51
N LYS A 171 -12.91 1.98 11.01
CA LYS A 171 -12.74 1.06 9.88
C LYS A 171 -12.08 -0.21 10.39
N ARG A 172 -12.75 -1.34 10.20
CA ARG A 172 -12.20 -2.67 10.39
C ARG A 172 -11.96 -3.30 9.02
N THR A 173 -10.75 -3.78 8.80
CA THR A 173 -10.37 -4.53 7.61
C THR A 173 -9.93 -5.92 8.04
N MET A 174 -10.68 -6.93 7.62
CA MET A 174 -10.30 -8.33 7.81
C MET A 174 -9.88 -8.90 6.47
N ARG A 175 -8.81 -9.69 6.45
CA ARG A 175 -8.29 -10.35 5.27
C ARG A 175 -8.11 -11.82 5.54
N PHE A 176 -8.50 -12.65 4.58
CA PHE A 176 -8.26 -14.09 4.56
C PHE A 176 -7.55 -14.44 3.26
N ASN A 177 -6.30 -14.85 3.39
CA ASN A 177 -5.49 -15.32 2.28
C ASN A 177 -5.41 -16.84 2.32
N HIS A 178 -5.69 -17.49 1.18
CA HIS A 178 -5.66 -18.94 1.06
C HIS A 178 -5.28 -19.38 -0.36
N PHE A 179 -5.04 -20.67 -0.55
CA PHE A 179 -4.68 -21.23 -1.85
C PHE A 179 -5.82 -21.99 -2.51
N ALA A 180 -5.85 -21.93 -3.83
CA ALA A 180 -6.72 -22.69 -4.73
C ALA A 180 -5.90 -23.34 -5.83
N ASN A 181 -6.39 -24.44 -6.41
CA ASN A 181 -5.64 -25.22 -7.41
C ASN A 181 -5.73 -24.63 -8.82
N ASN A 182 -6.72 -23.80 -9.10
CA ASN A 182 -6.90 -23.15 -10.40
C ASN A 182 -7.70 -21.86 -10.23
N VAL A 183 -7.83 -21.07 -11.32
CA VAL A 183 -8.54 -19.77 -11.30
C VAL A 183 -10.02 -19.94 -10.96
N GLU A 184 -10.65 -20.99 -11.45
CA GLU A 184 -12.09 -21.24 -11.25
C GLU A 184 -12.36 -21.49 -9.76
N ASP A 185 -11.62 -22.41 -9.15
CA ASP A 185 -11.65 -22.67 -7.71
C ASP A 185 -11.31 -21.41 -6.90
N ALA A 186 -10.33 -20.63 -7.35
CA ALA A 186 -9.90 -19.39 -6.70
C ALA A 186 -11.02 -18.32 -6.63
N LEU A 187 -11.93 -18.31 -7.60
CA LEU A 187 -12.99 -17.30 -7.71
C LEU A 187 -14.34 -17.81 -7.22
N GLN A 188 -14.60 -19.12 -7.34
CA GLN A 188 -15.94 -19.70 -7.22
C GLN A 188 -16.18 -20.54 -5.95
N THR A 189 -15.15 -20.84 -5.15
CA THR A 189 -15.33 -21.70 -3.97
C THR A 189 -15.00 -21.00 -2.65
N LYS A 190 -15.39 -21.59 -1.52
CA LYS A 190 -15.07 -21.10 -0.17
C LYS A 190 -15.52 -19.66 0.09
N PHE A 191 -16.70 -19.28 -0.37
CA PHE A 191 -17.25 -17.94 -0.12
C PHE A 191 -17.49 -17.67 1.37
N ASP A 192 -17.63 -18.71 2.19
CA ASP A 192 -17.70 -18.59 3.65
C ASP A 192 -16.45 -17.91 4.24
N ARG A 193 -15.27 -18.11 3.63
CA ARG A 193 -14.01 -17.45 4.02
C ARG A 193 -13.97 -15.97 3.68
N LEU A 194 -14.88 -15.49 2.83
CA LEU A 194 -15.07 -14.07 2.53
C LEU A 194 -16.19 -13.48 3.39
N PHE A 195 -17.38 -14.07 3.36
CA PHE A 195 -18.57 -13.52 4.03
C PHE A 195 -18.57 -13.71 5.55
N PHE A 196 -17.87 -14.72 6.07
CA PHE A 196 -17.87 -15.08 7.48
C PHE A 196 -16.46 -15.25 8.06
N MET A 197 -15.48 -14.52 7.53
CA MET A 197 -14.07 -14.64 7.93
C MET A 197 -13.82 -14.41 9.43
N TYR A 198 -14.67 -13.62 10.09
CA TYR A 198 -14.60 -13.39 11.54
C TYR A 198 -14.72 -14.68 12.36
N LYS A 199 -15.36 -15.74 11.83
CA LYS A 199 -15.43 -17.05 12.51
C LYS A 199 -14.05 -17.64 12.75
N TYR A 200 -13.11 -17.38 11.85
CA TYR A 200 -11.76 -17.94 11.91
C TYR A 200 -10.79 -17.14 12.80
N LEU A 201 -11.25 -16.05 13.41
CA LEU A 201 -10.52 -15.36 14.48
C LEU A 201 -10.62 -16.07 15.83
N ARG A 202 -11.57 -17.00 15.95
CA ARG A 202 -11.76 -17.79 17.15
C ARG A 202 -10.75 -18.94 17.25
N PRO A 203 -10.04 -19.11 18.39
CA PRO A 203 -9.06 -20.17 18.57
C PRO A 203 -9.58 -21.57 18.28
N GLU A 204 -10.86 -21.87 18.50
CA GLU A 204 -11.43 -23.19 18.24
C GLU A 204 -11.45 -23.53 16.74
N ASN A 205 -11.41 -22.51 15.86
CA ASN A 205 -11.40 -22.66 14.42
C ASN A 205 -9.99 -22.65 13.81
N PHE A 206 -8.95 -22.46 14.62
CA PHE A 206 -7.56 -22.47 14.16
C PHE A 206 -7.13 -23.80 13.54
N SER A 207 -7.71 -24.91 14.01
CA SER A 207 -7.50 -26.25 13.44
C SER A 207 -8.09 -26.43 12.04
N LYS A 208 -9.03 -25.57 11.63
CA LYS A 208 -9.71 -25.61 10.32
C LYS A 208 -8.95 -24.84 9.23
N LEU A 209 -7.87 -24.15 9.60
CA LEU A 209 -7.03 -23.42 8.65
C LEU A 209 -6.20 -24.41 7.83
N GLY A 210 -6.21 -24.25 6.51
CA GLY A 210 -5.36 -25.00 5.60
C GLY A 210 -3.92 -24.49 5.63
N ASP A 211 -2.98 -25.31 5.14
CA ASP A 211 -1.56 -24.93 5.09
C ASP A 211 -1.37 -23.58 4.38
N TYR A 212 -0.60 -22.70 5.02
CA TYR A 212 -0.33 -21.33 4.59
C TYR A 212 -1.54 -20.40 4.55
N ASP A 213 -2.71 -20.80 5.08
CA ASP A 213 -3.82 -19.88 5.31
C ASP A 213 -3.38 -18.78 6.28
N PHE A 214 -3.75 -17.55 5.96
CA PHE A 214 -3.40 -16.38 6.75
C PHE A 214 -4.59 -15.47 6.93
N ILE A 215 -4.81 -15.04 8.18
CA ILE A 215 -5.90 -14.16 8.55
C ILE A 215 -5.32 -12.93 9.20
N LYS A 216 -5.81 -11.76 8.81
CA LYS A 216 -5.45 -10.48 9.43
C LYS A 216 -6.69 -9.68 9.73
N LYS A 217 -6.87 -9.27 10.98
CA LYS A 217 -7.85 -8.26 11.42
C LYS A 217 -7.12 -6.97 11.73
N GLU A 218 -7.51 -5.88 11.13
CA GLU A 218 -6.95 -4.55 11.36
C GLU A 218 -8.06 -3.55 11.67
N ASP A 219 -7.98 -2.91 12.82
CA ASP A 219 -8.92 -1.88 13.25
C ASP A 219 -8.22 -0.53 13.26
N ALA A 220 -8.82 0.45 12.60
CA ALA A 220 -8.26 1.77 12.44
C ALA A 220 -9.33 2.85 12.68
N LEU A 221 -9.00 3.84 13.51
CA LEU A 221 -9.88 4.96 13.83
C LEU A 221 -9.40 6.22 13.09
N THR A 222 -10.24 6.80 12.23
CA THR A 222 -9.91 8.05 11.52
C THR A 222 -10.41 9.25 12.27
N PHE A 223 -9.57 10.29 12.36
CA PHE A 223 -9.97 11.62 12.76
C PHE A 223 -9.50 12.64 11.71
N ALA A 224 -10.43 13.31 11.03
CA ALA A 224 -10.12 14.41 10.11
C ALA A 224 -10.34 15.76 10.82
N ALA A 225 -9.25 16.44 11.19
CA ALA A 225 -9.30 17.81 11.69
C ALA A 225 -9.34 18.79 10.50
N GLY A 226 -10.50 19.44 10.29
CA GLY A 226 -10.70 20.46 9.25
C GLY A 226 -11.31 19.93 7.94
N ALA A 227 -12.33 20.65 7.46
CA ALA A 227 -13.21 20.34 6.32
C ALA A 227 -14.00 19.04 6.45
N ALA A 228 -15.23 19.04 5.92
CA ALA A 228 -16.14 17.91 5.99
C ALA A 228 -15.56 16.72 5.20
N ALA A 229 -15.16 15.66 5.90
CA ALA A 229 -14.94 14.37 5.28
C ALA A 229 -16.32 13.79 4.95
N THR A 230 -16.90 14.22 3.83
CA THR A 230 -18.03 13.50 3.26
C THR A 230 -17.47 12.21 2.66
N ALA A 231 -17.78 11.08 3.29
CA ALA A 231 -17.58 9.79 2.66
C ALA A 231 -18.41 9.78 1.37
N SER A 232 -17.73 9.72 0.22
CA SER A 232 -18.40 9.63 -1.07
C SER A 232 -19.30 8.40 -1.09
N TYR A 233 -20.58 8.62 -1.38
CA TYR A 233 -21.55 7.58 -1.72
C TYR A 233 -21.21 6.99 -3.09
N SER A 234 -20.21 6.09 -3.15
CA SER A 234 -20.00 5.14 -4.24
C SER A 234 -18.74 4.32 -3.97
N GLY A 235 -18.91 3.12 -3.40
CA GLY A 235 -18.10 1.89 -3.60
C GLY A 235 -16.56 1.89 -3.59
N VAL A 236 -15.87 3.02 -3.46
CA VAL A 236 -14.42 3.17 -3.54
C VAL A 236 -14.07 4.26 -2.54
N GLY A 237 -13.16 3.97 -1.63
CA GLY A 237 -12.61 4.96 -0.71
C GLY A 237 -11.91 6.08 -1.47
N VAL A 238 -12.67 7.09 -1.87
CA VAL A 238 -12.22 8.41 -2.28
C VAL A 238 -12.75 9.38 -1.24
N ALA A 239 -11.97 9.58 -0.18
CA ALA A 239 -12.08 10.80 0.61
C ALA A 239 -11.34 11.88 -0.18
N ALA A 240 -12.10 12.68 -0.94
CA ALA A 240 -11.62 13.92 -1.52
C ALA A 240 -11.48 14.96 -0.39
N GLY A 241 -10.28 15.52 -0.23
CA GLY A 241 -9.99 16.61 0.71
C GLY A 241 -9.64 16.12 2.12
N ALA A 242 -8.42 16.44 2.55
CA ALA A 242 -7.76 16.03 3.79
C ALA A 242 -7.35 14.54 3.87
N LEU A 243 -6.03 14.31 3.98
CA LEU A 243 -5.49 13.02 4.40
C LEU A 243 -6.12 12.63 5.74
N ALA A 244 -7.05 11.67 5.74
CA ALA A 244 -7.55 11.08 6.97
C ALA A 244 -6.38 10.43 7.70
N LYS A 245 -5.95 11.03 8.81
CA LYS A 245 -4.92 10.46 9.68
C LYS A 245 -5.60 9.44 10.57
N TYR A 246 -5.21 8.17 10.43
CA TYR A 246 -5.63 7.12 11.34
C TYR A 246 -4.80 7.22 12.62
N GLU A 247 -5.46 7.35 13.78
CA GLU A 247 -4.79 7.65 15.05
C GLU A 247 -4.54 6.42 15.93
N ARG A 248 -5.43 5.44 15.92
CA ARG A 248 -5.28 4.16 16.62
C ARG A 248 -5.31 3.03 15.61
N LYS A 249 -4.36 2.10 15.72
CA LYS A 249 -4.30 0.89 14.91
C LYS A 249 -4.12 -0.34 15.79
N SER A 250 -5.04 -1.29 15.66
CA SER A 250 -4.96 -2.60 16.31
C SER A 250 -4.90 -3.67 15.23
N THR A 251 -4.09 -4.70 15.41
CA THR A 251 -3.89 -5.76 14.43
C THR A 251 -3.83 -7.12 15.10
N VAL A 252 -4.57 -8.09 14.58
CA VAL A 252 -4.41 -9.52 14.89
C VAL A 252 -4.04 -10.23 13.60
N GLU A 253 -2.99 -11.04 13.64
CA GLU A 253 -2.50 -11.86 12.52
C GLU A 253 -2.43 -13.32 12.98
N ILE A 254 -3.03 -14.22 12.21
CA ILE A 254 -3.02 -15.67 12.46
C ILE A 254 -2.50 -16.32 11.18
N GLN A 255 -1.45 -17.12 11.31
CA GLN A 255 -0.86 -17.86 10.21
C GLN A 255 -0.87 -19.35 10.53
N ARG A 256 -1.42 -20.17 9.63
CA ARG A 256 -1.20 -21.60 9.62
C ARG A 256 0.11 -21.90 8.89
N LEU A 257 1.03 -22.60 9.55
CA LEU A 257 2.31 -22.98 8.96
C LEU A 257 2.10 -24.12 7.96
N GLY A 258 2.79 -24.04 6.83
CA GLY A 258 2.86 -25.17 5.89
C GLY A 258 4.24 -25.84 5.86
N PRO A 259 4.41 -26.94 5.12
CA PRO A 259 5.60 -27.78 5.16
C PRO A 259 6.93 -27.08 4.81
N ALA A 260 6.89 -25.95 4.12
CA ALA A 260 8.06 -25.19 3.69
C ALA A 260 8.37 -24.00 4.61
N ASP A 261 7.54 -23.73 5.63
CA ASP A 261 7.88 -22.75 6.66
C ASP A 261 8.85 -23.36 7.68
N ASN A 262 9.78 -22.56 8.18
CA ASN A 262 10.69 -23.00 9.25
C ASN A 262 9.92 -23.06 10.59
N ALA A 263 9.31 -24.21 10.89
CA ALA A 263 8.53 -24.44 12.10
C ALA A 263 9.37 -25.13 13.20
N LYS A 264 9.10 -24.80 14.47
CA LYS A 264 9.56 -25.62 15.59
C LYS A 264 8.86 -26.99 15.57
N ALA A 265 9.41 -27.98 16.26
CA ALA A 265 8.79 -29.30 16.35
C ALA A 265 7.32 -29.18 16.82
N ASN A 266 6.40 -29.74 16.04
CA ASN A 266 4.94 -29.71 16.26
C ASN A 266 4.28 -28.32 16.26
N GLU A 267 4.99 -27.25 15.89
CA GLU A 267 4.42 -25.90 15.74
C GLU A 267 3.54 -25.86 14.49
N ILE A 268 2.33 -25.37 14.63
CA ILE A 268 1.35 -25.34 13.55
C ILE A 268 0.79 -23.95 13.27
N ILE A 269 0.78 -23.05 14.25
CA ILE A 269 0.18 -21.72 14.10
C ILE A 269 1.04 -20.64 14.73
N ARG A 270 1.10 -19.49 14.05
CA ARG A 270 1.67 -18.26 14.57
C ARG A 270 0.59 -17.23 14.74
N LEU A 271 0.39 -16.77 15.97
CA LEU A 271 -0.55 -15.71 16.34
C LEU A 271 0.24 -14.45 16.74
N SER A 272 -0.17 -13.29 16.26
CA SER A 272 0.38 -11.99 16.64
C SER A 272 -0.75 -11.02 16.89
N ALA A 273 -0.75 -10.37 18.05
CA ALA A 273 -1.73 -9.36 18.42
C ALA A 273 -1.00 -8.10 18.88
N GLU A 274 -1.22 -7.00 18.19
CA GLU A 274 -0.60 -5.70 18.46
C GLU A 274 -1.67 -4.60 18.53
N ASP A 275 -1.63 -3.77 19.57
CA ASP A 275 -2.44 -2.56 19.70
C ASP A 275 -1.52 -1.38 20.05
N SER A 276 -1.70 -0.28 19.34
CA SER A 276 -0.98 0.96 19.57
C SER A 276 -1.70 1.83 20.60
N LYS A 277 -0.95 2.43 21.53
CA LYS A 277 -1.49 3.49 22.38
C LYS A 277 -2.04 4.64 21.50
N LEU A 278 -3.20 5.17 21.86
CA LEU A 278 -3.73 6.37 21.24
C LEU A 278 -2.84 7.57 21.65
N ILE A 279 -2.17 8.20 20.68
CA ILE A 279 -1.36 9.40 20.90
C ILE A 279 -2.11 10.59 20.28
N SER A 280 -3.10 11.12 20.98
CA SER A 280 -3.71 12.39 20.63
C SER A 280 -3.76 13.32 21.85
N ALA A 281 -3.49 14.61 21.62
CA ALA A 281 -3.53 15.65 22.64
C ALA A 281 -4.72 16.57 22.35
N GLY A 282 -5.65 16.72 23.31
CA GLY A 282 -6.77 17.66 23.24
C GLY A 282 -8.18 17.05 23.40
N ALA A 283 -9.21 17.89 23.25
CA ALA A 283 -10.63 17.57 23.45
C ALA A 283 -11.19 16.43 22.56
N ASN A 284 -10.47 16.03 21.53
CA ASN A 284 -10.88 14.99 20.58
C ASN A 284 -10.74 13.57 21.16
N VAL A 285 -9.84 13.36 22.15
CA VAL A 285 -9.67 12.07 22.84
C VAL A 285 -10.99 11.62 23.48
N THR A 286 -11.73 12.55 24.08
CA THR A 286 -12.98 12.27 24.78
C THR A 286 -14.07 11.80 23.80
N LEU A 287 -14.20 12.45 22.63
CA LEU A 287 -15.14 12.03 21.59
C LEU A 287 -14.79 10.62 21.07
N MET A 288 -13.50 10.36 20.84
CA MET A 288 -13.02 9.06 20.39
C MET A 288 -13.27 7.96 21.44
N ALA A 289 -13.06 8.27 22.71
CA ALA A 289 -13.30 7.36 23.83
C ALA A 289 -14.79 7.05 23.97
N ASP A 290 -15.66 8.06 23.98
CA ASP A 290 -17.12 7.88 24.06
C ASP A 290 -17.63 7.03 22.89
N PHE A 291 -17.18 7.30 21.65
CA PHE A 291 -17.58 6.53 20.48
C PHE A 291 -17.12 5.06 20.54
N LEU A 292 -15.85 4.82 20.90
CA LEU A 292 -15.33 3.46 21.01
C LEU A 292 -15.99 2.67 22.15
N ASN A 293 -16.25 3.32 23.29
CA ASN A 293 -16.97 2.72 24.40
C ASN A 293 -18.39 2.33 23.99
N LEU A 294 -19.09 3.22 23.28
CA LEU A 294 -20.44 2.91 22.79
C LEU A 294 -20.44 1.76 21.79
N ILE A 295 -19.49 1.76 20.84
CA ILE A 295 -19.30 0.65 19.90
C ILE A 295 -19.01 -0.67 20.63
N LYS A 296 -18.18 -0.64 21.68
CA LYS A 296 -17.86 -1.83 22.50
C LYS A 296 -19.09 -2.37 23.22
N LEU A 297 -19.99 -1.50 23.69
CA LEU A 297 -21.24 -1.92 24.34
C LEU A 297 -22.30 -2.40 23.34
N THR A 298 -22.20 -1.99 22.07
CA THR A 298 -23.21 -2.26 21.04
C THR A 298 -22.69 -3.22 19.97
N LEU A 299 -22.19 -2.70 18.84
CA LEU A 299 -21.87 -3.45 17.64
C LEU A 299 -20.77 -4.51 17.84
N PHE A 300 -19.73 -4.19 18.62
CA PHE A 300 -18.58 -5.06 18.85
C PHE A 300 -18.55 -5.63 20.29
N ARG A 301 -19.72 -5.78 20.91
CA ARG A 301 -19.85 -6.49 22.19
C ARG A 301 -19.15 -7.86 22.09
N TYR A 302 -18.31 -8.18 23.06
CA TYR A 302 -17.48 -9.41 23.11
C TYR A 302 -16.28 -9.49 22.16
N ASP A 303 -15.98 -8.49 21.31
CA ASP A 303 -14.81 -8.55 20.41
C ASP A 303 -13.59 -7.76 20.92
N PHE A 304 -13.79 -6.86 21.88
CA PHE A 304 -12.78 -5.89 22.31
C PHE A 304 -12.61 -5.76 23.81
N ASN A 305 -11.36 -5.83 24.26
CA ASN A 305 -10.92 -5.45 25.60
C ASN A 305 -9.87 -4.31 25.58
N TYR A 306 -10.01 -3.36 24.65
CA TYR A 306 -9.09 -2.24 24.50
C TYR A 306 -8.86 -1.44 25.79
N SER A 307 -7.59 -1.13 26.06
CA SER A 307 -7.18 -0.06 26.98
C SER A 307 -6.71 1.14 26.16
N PHE A 308 -7.12 2.36 26.51
CA PHE A 308 -6.71 3.58 25.79
C PHE A 308 -5.28 4.00 26.10
N GLU A 309 -4.77 3.62 27.27
CA GLU A 309 -3.53 4.17 27.83
C GLU A 309 -2.30 3.28 27.62
N LYS A 310 -2.53 2.01 27.26
CA LYS A 310 -1.49 0.98 27.19
C LYS A 310 -1.42 0.42 25.78
N SER A 311 -0.21 0.20 25.29
CA SER A 311 0.02 -0.63 24.10
C SER A 311 -0.03 -2.10 24.48
N TYR A 312 -0.57 -2.94 23.60
CA TYR A 312 -0.59 -4.39 23.78
C TYR A 312 0.25 -5.05 22.69
N LYS A 313 1.09 -6.02 23.06
CA LYS A 313 1.85 -6.83 22.11
C LYS A 313 1.99 -8.25 22.64
N ALA A 314 1.47 -9.21 21.89
CA ALA A 314 1.61 -10.62 22.18
C ALA A 314 1.94 -11.39 20.89
N TYR A 315 2.96 -12.24 20.96
CA TYR A 315 3.36 -13.12 19.86
C TYR A 315 3.41 -14.54 20.37
N MET A 316 2.69 -15.44 19.70
CA MET A 316 2.50 -16.81 20.18
C MET A 316 2.74 -17.81 19.06
N SER A 317 3.42 -18.90 19.41
CA SER A 317 3.63 -20.09 18.59
C SER A 317 2.79 -21.21 19.21
N LEU A 318 1.83 -21.74 18.46
CA LEU A 318 0.88 -22.75 18.94
C LEU A 318 1.21 -24.11 18.33
N TYR A 319 1.12 -25.13 19.17
CA TYR A 319 1.38 -26.52 18.85
C TYR A 319 0.08 -27.32 18.76
N VAL A 320 0.15 -28.52 18.20
CA VAL A 320 -1.03 -29.40 18.00
C VAL A 320 -1.84 -29.61 19.28
N ASP A 321 -1.16 -29.83 20.40
CA ASP A 321 -1.81 -30.12 21.68
C ASP A 321 -2.49 -28.90 22.30
N ASP A 322 -2.03 -27.68 21.98
CA ASP A 322 -2.65 -26.45 22.49
C ASP A 322 -4.05 -26.26 21.93
N LEU A 323 -4.29 -26.70 20.69
CA LEU A 323 -5.61 -26.60 20.05
C LEU A 323 -6.62 -27.62 20.58
N ARG A 324 -6.20 -28.53 21.46
CA ARG A 324 -7.05 -29.52 22.15
C ARG A 324 -7.31 -29.16 23.61
N ASN A 325 -6.63 -28.14 24.13
CA ASN A 325 -6.73 -27.73 25.52
C ASN A 325 -7.68 -26.52 25.64
N ASN A 326 -8.87 -26.75 26.20
CA ASN A 326 -9.90 -25.71 26.37
C ASN A 326 -9.43 -24.53 27.24
N GLU A 327 -8.59 -24.77 28.25
CA GLU A 327 -8.04 -23.70 29.09
C GLU A 327 -7.14 -22.77 28.24
N LYS A 328 -6.23 -23.35 27.45
CA LYS A 328 -5.38 -22.57 26.53
C LYS A 328 -6.20 -21.84 25.47
N LEU A 329 -7.23 -22.47 24.91
CA LEU A 329 -8.10 -21.83 23.91
C LEU A 329 -8.80 -20.58 24.48
N ASN A 330 -9.28 -20.64 25.73
CA ASN A 330 -9.89 -19.49 26.41
C ASN A 330 -8.86 -18.36 26.60
N GLU A 331 -7.64 -18.68 27.04
CA GLU A 331 -6.58 -17.68 27.19
C GLU A 331 -6.16 -17.05 25.84
N LEU A 332 -6.10 -17.85 24.77
CA LEU A 332 -5.84 -17.37 23.41
C LEU A 332 -6.96 -16.44 22.90
N MET A 333 -8.21 -16.69 23.29
CA MET A 333 -9.32 -15.79 22.97
C MET A 333 -9.13 -14.43 23.66
N GLY A 334 -8.61 -14.42 24.88
CA GLY A 334 -8.14 -13.21 25.56
C GLY A 334 -7.12 -12.44 24.72
N VAL A 335 -6.14 -13.13 24.15
CA VAL A 335 -5.08 -12.52 23.32
C VAL A 335 -5.64 -11.89 22.05
N VAL A 336 -6.50 -12.61 21.31
CA VAL A 336 -7.14 -12.11 20.07
C VAL A 336 -8.05 -10.90 20.33
N ARG A 337 -8.59 -10.78 21.55
CA ARG A 337 -9.45 -9.65 21.99
C ARG A 337 -8.66 -8.50 22.64
N PHE A 338 -7.33 -8.59 22.70
CA PHE A 338 -6.45 -7.65 23.39
C PHE A 338 -6.73 -7.55 24.91
N GLY A 339 -7.20 -8.64 25.52
CA GLY A 339 -7.48 -8.77 26.95
C GLY A 339 -6.29 -9.26 27.78
N LYS A 340 -6.47 -9.28 29.11
CA LYS A 340 -5.57 -9.97 30.04
C LYS A 340 -5.64 -11.48 29.76
N PHE A 341 -4.52 -12.17 29.90
CA PHE A 341 -4.42 -13.62 29.82
C PHE A 341 -3.43 -14.14 30.86
N ASN A 342 -3.54 -15.40 31.25
CA ASN A 342 -2.65 -16.05 32.20
C ASN A 342 -1.32 -16.40 31.53
N TYR A 343 -0.26 -15.66 31.87
CA TYR A 343 1.09 -15.89 31.36
C TYR A 343 1.62 -17.29 31.68
N SER A 344 1.22 -17.89 32.81
CA SER A 344 1.70 -19.24 33.19
C SER A 344 1.10 -20.32 32.29
N THR A 345 -0.18 -20.19 31.91
CA THR A 345 -0.88 -21.12 31.03
C THR A 345 -0.34 -21.08 29.59
N LEU A 346 0.11 -19.91 29.12
CA LEU A 346 0.63 -19.71 27.75
C LEU A 346 2.17 -19.54 27.69
N ALA A 347 2.89 -19.81 28.78
CA ALA A 347 4.33 -19.53 28.88
C ALA A 347 5.13 -20.14 27.72
N ASP A 348 4.86 -21.41 27.41
CA ASP A 348 5.55 -22.15 26.34
C ASP A 348 5.20 -21.68 24.93
N ASN A 349 4.10 -20.94 24.79
CA ASN A 349 3.61 -20.41 23.53
C ASN A 349 4.21 -19.04 23.22
N ILE A 350 4.60 -18.27 24.23
CA ILE A 350 5.08 -16.90 24.07
C ILE A 350 6.41 -16.88 23.30
N THR A 351 6.50 -16.01 22.31
CA THR A 351 7.68 -15.82 21.47
C THR A 351 8.10 -14.34 21.49
N SER A 352 9.39 -14.06 21.42
CA SER A 352 9.88 -12.68 21.37
C SER A 352 9.55 -12.02 20.03
N TYR A 353 9.40 -10.69 20.03
CA TYR A 353 9.20 -9.92 18.80
C TYR A 353 10.33 -10.14 17.78
N GLU A 354 11.58 -10.26 18.23
CA GLU A 354 12.73 -10.48 17.35
C GLU A 354 12.67 -11.86 16.66
N ASN A 355 12.31 -12.89 17.42
CA ASN A 355 12.10 -14.24 16.89
C ASN A 355 10.92 -14.27 15.93
N ARG A 356 9.78 -13.65 16.29
CA ARG A 356 8.64 -13.52 15.38
C ARG A 356 9.05 -12.81 14.10
N LYS A 357 9.82 -11.73 14.17
CA LYS A 357 10.32 -11.03 12.98
C LYS A 357 11.26 -11.89 12.14
N LYS A 358 12.04 -12.79 12.73
CA LYS A 358 12.87 -13.76 12.02
C LYS A 358 12.00 -14.82 11.33
N GLU A 359 11.04 -15.38 12.04
CA GLU A 359 10.03 -16.33 11.54
C GLU A 359 9.26 -15.75 10.34
N LEU A 360 8.81 -14.49 10.42
CA LEU A 360 8.13 -13.80 9.31
C LEU A 360 9.02 -13.64 8.07
N LYS A 361 10.34 -13.43 8.25
CA LYS A 361 11.31 -13.29 7.14
C LYS A 361 11.58 -14.61 6.45
N GLU A 362 11.58 -15.70 7.20
CA GLU A 362 11.86 -17.05 6.70
C GLU A 362 10.62 -17.70 6.09
N SER A 363 9.42 -17.15 6.33
CA SER A 363 8.20 -17.71 5.77
C SER A 363 8.10 -17.52 4.25
N LYS A 364 7.73 -18.60 3.57
CA LYS A 364 7.70 -18.69 2.10
C LYS A 364 6.69 -17.71 1.47
N TYR A 365 5.50 -17.57 2.06
CA TYR A 365 4.39 -16.82 1.47
C TYR A 365 3.98 -15.56 2.23
N LEU A 366 4.32 -15.49 3.52
CA LEU A 366 3.77 -14.49 4.42
C LEU A 366 4.21 -13.06 4.10
N ALA A 367 5.44 -12.88 3.62
CA ALA A 367 5.91 -11.57 3.16
C ALA A 367 5.15 -11.08 1.90
N PHE A 368 4.55 -11.96 1.10
CA PHE A 368 3.72 -11.56 -0.05
C PHE A 368 2.26 -11.34 0.32
N ILE A 369 1.82 -11.99 1.41
CA ILE A 369 0.47 -11.92 1.94
C ILE A 369 0.27 -10.67 2.81
N ILE A 370 1.11 -10.47 3.84
CA ILE A 370 1.15 -9.24 4.65
C ILE A 370 1.49 -8.07 3.70
N GLY A 371 2.37 -8.37 2.74
CA GLY A 371 2.45 -7.86 1.38
C GLY A 371 1.74 -6.58 1.04
N GLY A 372 0.46 -6.78 0.76
CA GLY A 372 -0.13 -6.19 -0.42
C GLY A 372 0.68 -6.55 -1.68
N VAL A 373 0.06 -7.18 -2.66
CA VAL A 373 0.50 -6.98 -4.03
C VAL A 373 0.28 -5.49 -4.31
N LYS A 374 1.34 -4.67 -4.24
CA LYS A 374 1.24 -3.27 -4.68
C LYS A 374 0.80 -3.27 -6.13
N SER A 375 -0.43 -2.84 -6.30
CA SER A 375 -1.21 -2.70 -7.51
C SER A 375 -0.53 -1.73 -8.47
N SER A 376 -0.31 -2.18 -9.71
CA SER A 376 -0.49 -1.32 -10.86
C SER A 376 -1.97 -0.91 -10.83
N GLN A 377 -2.28 0.26 -10.27
CA GLN A 377 -3.67 0.74 -10.22
C GLN A 377 -4.01 1.29 -11.59
N THR A 378 -4.93 0.63 -12.28
CA THR A 378 -5.78 1.30 -13.27
C THR A 378 -7.00 1.79 -12.49
N GLU A 379 -7.20 3.10 -12.42
CA GLU A 379 -8.42 3.71 -11.90
C GLU A 379 -9.27 4.17 -13.08
N SER A 380 -10.57 3.85 -13.07
CA SER A 380 -11.53 4.36 -14.04
C SER A 380 -12.49 5.31 -13.33
N THR A 381 -12.64 6.52 -13.86
CA THR A 381 -13.55 7.54 -13.34
C THR A 381 -14.52 7.93 -14.44
N GLU A 382 -15.82 7.78 -14.18
CA GLU A 382 -16.88 8.19 -15.09
C GLU A 382 -17.53 9.49 -14.59
N VAL A 383 -17.71 10.46 -15.48
CA VAL A 383 -18.41 11.71 -15.19
C VAL A 383 -19.53 11.88 -16.21
N VAL A 384 -20.76 12.04 -15.73
CA VAL A 384 -21.92 12.32 -16.57
C VAL A 384 -22.14 13.83 -16.63
N LYS A 385 -22.07 14.43 -17.81
CA LYS A 385 -22.36 15.86 -18.02
C LYS A 385 -23.13 16.06 -19.34
N ASP A 386 -24.21 16.83 -19.28
CA ASP A 386 -25.08 17.16 -20.42
C ASP A 386 -25.57 15.93 -21.20
N GLY A 387 -25.89 14.84 -20.48
CA GLY A 387 -26.34 13.57 -21.07
C GLY A 387 -25.25 12.74 -21.74
N ARG A 388 -23.97 13.15 -21.67
CA ARG A 388 -22.82 12.40 -22.20
C ARG A 388 -21.96 11.85 -21.06
N VAL A 389 -21.50 10.61 -21.20
CA VAL A 389 -20.60 9.95 -20.23
C VAL A 389 -19.16 10.16 -20.67
N TYR A 390 -18.37 10.80 -19.81
CA TYR A 390 -16.94 10.99 -20.00
C TYR A 390 -16.19 10.01 -19.10
N LYS A 391 -15.42 9.10 -19.69
CA LYS A 391 -14.64 8.10 -18.95
C LYS A 391 -13.15 8.44 -18.98
N PHE A 392 -12.51 8.42 -17.82
CA PHE A 392 -11.09 8.68 -17.63
C PHE A 392 -10.41 7.46 -17.06
N PHE A 393 -9.23 7.13 -17.56
CA PHE A 393 -8.38 6.05 -17.06
C PHE A 393 -7.08 6.62 -16.53
N SER A 394 -6.64 6.16 -15.36
CA SER A 394 -5.39 6.55 -14.70
C SER A 394 -4.58 5.30 -14.40
N HIS A 395 -3.37 5.21 -14.94
CA HIS A 395 -2.46 4.09 -14.72
C HIS A 395 -1.23 4.51 -13.95
N ARG A 396 -0.97 3.86 -12.82
CA ARG A 396 0.17 4.18 -11.95
C ARG A 396 1.22 3.08 -11.93
N TYR A 397 2.47 3.44 -12.24
CA TYR A 397 3.64 2.57 -12.21
C TYR A 397 4.68 3.11 -11.23
N GLU A 398 5.07 2.34 -10.23
CA GLU A 398 5.98 2.79 -9.17
C GLU A 398 7.24 1.93 -9.08
N ARG A 399 8.39 2.58 -8.90
CA ARG A 399 9.67 1.95 -8.56
C ARG A 399 10.17 2.51 -7.23
N LEU A 400 10.45 1.61 -6.30
CA LEU A 400 11.07 1.92 -5.02
C LEU A 400 12.50 1.36 -4.98
N SER A 401 13.42 2.12 -4.40
CA SER A 401 14.83 1.75 -4.21
C SER A 401 15.28 2.16 -2.82
N TYR A 402 16.00 1.27 -2.13
CA TYR A 402 16.49 1.48 -0.77
C TYR A 402 18.00 1.25 -0.70
N THR A 403 18.69 1.96 0.18
CA THR A 403 20.11 1.70 0.47
C THR A 403 20.36 1.69 1.97
N GLN A 404 20.60 0.51 2.59
CA GLN A 404 21.73 0.18 3.50
C GLN A 404 21.59 -1.11 4.34
N ASN A 405 22.77 -1.60 4.79
CA ASN A 405 23.18 -2.87 5.41
C ASN A 405 23.02 -4.15 4.57
N ILE A 406 24.01 -5.04 4.63
CA ILE A 406 24.17 -6.26 3.81
C ILE A 406 22.89 -7.14 3.82
N PHE A 407 22.10 -7.08 4.90
CA PHE A 407 20.80 -7.72 5.02
C PHE A 407 19.70 -7.17 4.08
N SER A 408 19.81 -5.92 3.60
CA SER A 408 18.86 -5.31 2.66
C SER A 408 19.09 -5.66 1.19
N LYS A 409 20.26 -6.21 0.82
CA LYS A 409 20.44 -6.83 -0.51
C LYS A 409 19.56 -8.07 -0.69
N LEU A 410 19.25 -8.79 0.40
CA LEU A 410 18.28 -9.87 0.40
C LEU A 410 16.83 -9.35 0.51
N LEU A 411 16.57 -8.31 1.34
CA LEU A 411 15.22 -7.78 1.58
C LEU A 411 14.68 -6.88 0.46
N GLY A 412 15.54 -6.38 -0.44
CA GLY A 412 15.15 -5.49 -1.55
C GLY A 412 14.31 -6.15 -2.65
N ALA A 413 14.31 -7.49 -2.73
CA ALA A 413 13.43 -8.24 -3.64
C ALA A 413 12.03 -8.49 -3.05
N VAL A 414 11.86 -8.41 -1.72
CA VAL A 414 10.67 -8.94 -1.03
C VAL A 414 9.90 -7.86 -0.26
N LEU A 415 10.54 -6.85 0.33
CA LEU A 415 9.86 -5.89 1.24
C LEU A 415 9.48 -4.53 0.62
N GLY A 416 9.78 -4.29 -0.66
CA GLY A 416 9.36 -3.06 -1.35
C GLY A 416 7.85 -2.89 -1.50
N LYS A 417 7.08 -3.95 -1.20
CA LYS A 417 5.61 -3.94 -1.31
C LYS A 417 4.88 -3.64 0.01
N LEU A 418 5.54 -3.67 1.16
CA LEU A 418 4.92 -4.18 2.39
C LEU A 418 4.57 -3.23 3.54
N ILE A 419 5.07 -1.99 3.60
CA ILE A 419 4.90 -1.18 4.82
C ILE A 419 4.41 0.23 4.49
N GLY A 420 3.34 0.64 5.18
CA GLY A 420 2.84 2.01 5.21
C GLY A 420 3.96 3.00 5.55
N TYR A 421 3.96 4.12 4.84
CA TYR A 421 5.07 5.07 4.70
C TYR A 421 5.70 5.56 6.03
N ASN A 422 4.98 5.46 7.16
CA ASN A 422 5.39 6.00 8.45
C ASN A 422 6.22 5.03 9.34
N GLN A 423 6.31 3.73 9.00
CA GLN A 423 7.10 2.76 9.79
C GLN A 423 8.49 2.45 9.19
N LEU A 424 8.88 3.12 8.09
CA LEU A 424 10.20 2.98 7.44
C LEU A 424 11.31 3.82 8.10
N VAL A 425 11.19 4.09 9.41
CA VAL A 425 12.15 4.89 10.21
C VAL A 425 13.50 4.16 10.41
N SER A 426 13.63 2.90 9.96
CA SER A 426 14.88 2.13 10.05
C SER A 426 15.72 2.08 8.78
N ASN A 427 15.27 2.66 7.65
CA ASN A 427 16.06 2.67 6.41
C ASN A 427 16.84 3.99 6.29
N ASP A 428 18.15 3.91 6.05
CA ASP A 428 18.99 5.12 5.95
C ASP A 428 18.57 6.01 4.76
N ARG A 429 18.11 5.40 3.65
CA ARG A 429 17.56 6.12 2.49
C ARG A 429 16.47 5.35 1.74
N VAL A 430 15.48 6.10 1.25
CA VAL A 430 14.35 5.69 0.42
C VAL A 430 14.30 6.53 -0.85
N GLU A 431 14.21 5.91 -2.02
CA GLU A 431 14.00 6.58 -3.30
C GLU A 431 12.78 5.97 -4.01
N SER A 432 11.84 6.82 -4.38
CA SER A 432 10.59 6.47 -5.06
C SER A 432 10.51 7.22 -6.38
N LYS A 433 10.18 6.51 -7.45
CA LYS A 433 9.87 7.08 -8.76
C LYS A 433 8.54 6.53 -9.26
N LYS A 434 7.60 7.41 -9.60
CA LYS A 434 6.27 7.04 -10.07
C LYS A 434 6.02 7.61 -11.47
N VAL A 435 5.31 6.85 -12.29
CA VAL A 435 4.79 7.28 -13.58
C VAL A 435 3.28 7.13 -13.53
N ASN A 436 2.55 8.23 -13.73
CA ASN A 436 1.10 8.22 -13.86
C ASN A 436 0.75 8.54 -15.31
N ILE A 437 -0.07 7.73 -15.96
CA ILE A 437 -0.55 7.96 -17.33
C ILE A 437 -2.06 8.05 -17.27
N ASN A 438 -2.60 9.21 -17.63
CA ASN A 438 -4.03 9.48 -17.58
C ASN A 438 -4.55 9.88 -18.96
N TYR A 439 -5.66 9.31 -19.39
CA TYR A 439 -6.32 9.64 -20.65
C TYR A 439 -7.83 9.51 -20.56
N GLN A 440 -8.53 10.17 -21.47
CA GLN A 440 -9.96 10.00 -21.66
C GLN A 440 -10.22 9.03 -22.82
N SER A 441 -11.05 8.01 -22.60
CA SER A 441 -11.45 7.04 -23.64
C SER A 441 -12.71 6.30 -23.22
N GLU A 442 -13.45 5.70 -24.15
CA GLU A 442 -14.61 4.85 -23.82
C GLU A 442 -14.19 3.49 -23.21
N GLU A 443 -12.96 3.05 -23.44
CA GLU A 443 -12.41 1.76 -22.99
C GLU A 443 -10.96 1.89 -22.48
N GLU A 444 -10.49 0.89 -21.73
CA GLU A 444 -9.11 0.85 -21.23
C GLU A 444 -8.12 0.46 -22.34
N LEU A 445 -7.55 1.45 -23.02
CA LEU A 445 -6.69 1.28 -24.20
C LEU A 445 -5.40 0.49 -23.91
N ILE A 446 -4.82 0.61 -22.72
CA ILE A 446 -3.61 -0.14 -22.34
C ILE A 446 -3.90 -1.65 -22.26
N HIS A 447 -5.05 -2.02 -21.69
CA HIS A 447 -5.46 -3.42 -21.60
C HIS A 447 -5.89 -3.97 -22.96
N ALA A 448 -6.71 -3.22 -23.69
CA ALA A 448 -7.19 -3.59 -25.02
C ALA A 448 -6.08 -3.61 -26.10
N ARG A 449 -4.87 -3.13 -25.76
CA ARG A 449 -3.73 -2.95 -26.69
C ARG A 449 -4.10 -2.14 -27.92
N ARG A 450 -4.92 -1.11 -27.71
CA ARG A 450 -5.37 -0.19 -28.74
C ARG A 450 -4.54 1.09 -28.73
N ASP A 451 -4.56 1.76 -29.86
CA ASP A 451 -3.84 3.01 -30.04
C ASP A 451 -4.70 4.19 -29.57
N PHE A 452 -4.06 5.19 -29.00
CA PHE A 452 -4.69 6.42 -28.53
C PHE A 452 -4.40 7.54 -29.51
N ASP A 453 -5.43 8.21 -30.00
CA ASP A 453 -5.28 9.38 -30.85
C ASP A 453 -4.92 10.61 -30.00
N ILE A 454 -3.64 11.00 -30.00
CA ILE A 454 -3.15 12.15 -29.23
C ILE A 454 -3.41 13.51 -29.93
N PHE A 455 -3.93 13.53 -31.16
CA PHE A 455 -4.12 14.75 -31.96
C PHE A 455 -5.59 15.11 -32.19
N SER A 456 -6.50 14.18 -31.92
CA SER A 456 -7.91 14.49 -31.70
C SER A 456 -8.11 15.36 -30.44
N ASN A 457 -9.34 15.86 -30.20
CA ASN A 457 -9.70 16.59 -28.97
C ASN A 457 -9.61 15.73 -27.69
N ASN A 458 -9.05 14.52 -27.76
CA ASN A 458 -8.79 13.66 -26.63
C ASN A 458 -7.67 14.24 -25.76
N VAL A 459 -7.87 14.21 -24.45
CA VAL A 459 -6.89 14.76 -23.50
C VAL A 459 -6.05 13.61 -22.92
N PHE A 460 -4.74 13.83 -22.81
CA PHE A 460 -3.76 12.92 -22.23
C PHE A 460 -2.83 13.69 -21.30
N THR A 461 -2.51 13.10 -20.15
CA THR A 461 -1.48 13.62 -19.24
C THR A 461 -0.59 12.49 -18.72
N MET A 462 0.71 12.76 -18.62
CA MET A 462 1.68 11.86 -18.03
C MET A 462 2.46 12.60 -16.95
N THR A 463 2.60 11.99 -15.78
CA THR A 463 3.33 12.59 -14.66
C THR A 463 4.48 11.70 -14.23
N PHE A 464 5.66 12.29 -14.05
CA PHE A 464 6.82 11.66 -13.43
C PHE A 464 7.02 12.24 -12.03
N ASP A 465 6.70 11.45 -11.01
CA ASP A 465 6.99 11.80 -9.62
C ASP A 465 8.31 11.18 -9.19
N GLN A 466 9.11 11.94 -8.47
CA GLN A 466 10.30 11.47 -7.79
C GLN A 466 10.30 11.97 -6.35
N GLN A 467 10.57 11.07 -5.42
CA GLN A 467 10.75 11.38 -4.01
C GLN A 467 12.00 10.67 -3.51
N SER A 468 12.89 11.38 -2.85
CA SER A 468 14.12 10.82 -2.28
C SER A 468 14.26 11.31 -0.86
N LYS A 469 14.17 10.39 0.10
CA LYS A 469 14.27 10.65 1.53
C LYS A 469 15.52 9.99 2.12
N VAL A 470 16.27 10.74 2.90
CA VAL A 470 17.39 10.28 3.71
C VAL A 470 16.96 10.45 5.16
N ASN A 471 16.83 9.35 5.90
CA ASN A 471 16.31 9.39 7.26
C ASN A 471 17.42 9.55 8.31
N ARG A 472 18.64 9.11 7.99
CA ARG A 472 19.81 9.17 8.88
C ARG A 472 21.07 9.47 8.08
N ASP A 473 21.97 10.26 8.66
CA ASP A 473 23.29 10.48 8.08
C ASP A 473 24.13 9.19 8.20
N TYR A 474 25.05 9.01 7.26
CA TYR A 474 25.97 7.88 7.30
C TYR A 474 26.90 8.01 8.51
N ARG A 475 27.02 6.94 9.32
CA ARG A 475 27.91 6.87 10.50
C ARG A 475 29.38 7.27 10.23
N TRP A 476 29.81 7.31 8.98
CA TRP A 476 31.19 7.57 8.56
C TRP A 476 31.35 8.64 7.46
N ALA A 477 30.27 9.34 7.05
CA ALA A 477 30.38 10.39 6.02
C ALA A 477 29.15 11.33 5.98
N VAL A 478 29.18 12.43 6.74
CA VAL A 478 28.10 13.44 6.81
C VAL A 478 27.88 14.15 5.47
N SER A 479 28.92 14.33 4.65
CA SER A 479 28.82 15.00 3.33
C SER A 479 27.92 14.27 2.32
N LYS A 480 27.64 12.97 2.52
CA LYS A 480 26.86 12.18 1.57
C LYS A 480 25.38 12.56 1.49
N THR A 481 24.81 13.11 2.57
CA THR A 481 23.42 13.59 2.57
C THR A 481 23.33 14.88 1.76
N GLU A 482 24.22 15.81 2.03
CA GLU A 482 24.35 17.07 1.31
C GLU A 482 24.64 16.87 -0.18
N ASP A 483 25.69 16.12 -0.52
CA ASP A 483 26.07 15.79 -1.91
C ASP A 483 24.88 15.18 -2.66
N LYS A 484 24.13 14.30 -2.00
CA LYS A 484 22.97 13.64 -2.60
C LYS A 484 21.83 14.61 -2.88
N MET A 485 21.51 15.51 -1.95
CA MET A 485 20.46 16.51 -2.15
C MET A 485 20.88 17.53 -3.19
N LYS A 486 22.13 17.97 -3.14
CA LYS A 486 22.76 18.87 -4.12
C LYS A 486 22.69 18.28 -5.54
N ASP A 487 23.07 17.02 -5.69
CA ASP A 487 22.96 16.28 -6.96
C ASP A 487 21.52 16.15 -7.46
N LEU A 488 20.57 15.90 -6.56
CA LEU A 488 19.16 15.79 -6.93
C LEU A 488 18.59 17.11 -7.43
N VAL A 489 18.86 18.20 -6.72
CA VAL A 489 18.43 19.55 -7.13
C VAL A 489 19.07 19.89 -8.48
N ARG A 490 20.40 19.73 -8.62
CA ARG A 490 21.11 20.01 -9.89
C ARG A 490 20.61 19.19 -11.07
N ALA A 491 20.31 17.91 -10.84
CA ALA A 491 19.89 17.02 -11.90
C ALA A 491 18.42 17.21 -12.27
N ARG A 492 17.53 17.49 -11.31
CA ARG A 492 16.08 17.47 -11.51
C ARG A 492 15.41 18.82 -11.52
N THR A 493 16.13 19.92 -11.29
CA THR A 493 15.56 21.27 -11.28
C THR A 493 16.47 22.24 -12.01
N ASN A 494 15.89 23.29 -12.59
CA ASN A 494 16.60 24.45 -13.10
C ASN A 494 16.74 25.56 -12.03
N SER A 495 16.05 25.38 -10.90
CA SER A 495 16.00 26.30 -9.76
C SER A 495 17.15 26.11 -8.75
N TYR A 496 18.28 25.54 -9.14
CA TYR A 496 19.41 25.30 -8.21
C TYR A 496 19.84 26.59 -7.48
N GLY A 497 19.78 27.74 -8.14
CA GLY A 497 20.09 29.04 -7.53
C GLY A 497 19.26 29.34 -6.26
N ASN A 498 18.00 28.88 -6.21
CA ASN A 498 17.11 29.07 -5.05
C ASN A 498 17.52 28.22 -3.84
N PHE A 499 18.38 27.22 -4.05
CA PHE A 499 18.92 26.33 -3.03
C PHE A 499 20.43 26.51 -2.84
N ALA A 500 21.08 27.41 -3.58
CA ALA A 500 22.54 27.58 -3.52
C ALA A 500 22.98 28.02 -2.12
N THR A 501 22.27 28.96 -1.50
CA THR A 501 22.56 29.42 -0.13
C THR A 501 22.48 28.28 0.89
N MET A 502 21.52 27.38 0.75
CA MET A 502 21.38 26.17 1.59
C MET A 502 22.63 25.28 1.50
N PHE A 503 23.16 25.06 0.29
CA PHE A 503 24.31 24.17 0.09
C PHE A 503 25.67 24.83 0.26
N ASP A 504 25.75 26.16 0.17
CA ASP A 504 27.02 26.90 0.19
C ASP A 504 27.33 27.46 1.59
N HIS A 505 26.31 27.71 2.43
CA HIS A 505 26.48 28.33 3.76
C HIS A 505 26.09 27.43 4.94
N TYR A 506 25.43 26.30 4.69
CA TYR A 506 24.94 25.41 5.75
C TYR A 506 25.30 23.96 5.48
N GLN A 507 25.51 23.19 6.55
CA GLN A 507 25.68 21.76 6.44
C GLN A 507 24.31 21.08 6.40
N VAL A 508 24.02 20.36 5.31
CA VAL A 508 22.73 19.66 5.14
C VAL A 508 22.79 18.28 5.78
N ARG A 509 21.95 18.05 6.79
CA ARG A 509 21.87 16.80 7.57
C ARG A 509 20.51 16.13 7.45
N ALA A 510 20.50 14.82 7.70
CA ALA A 510 19.28 14.05 7.78
C ALA A 510 18.45 14.43 9.04
N PRO A 511 17.11 14.30 9.02
CA PRO A 511 16.29 13.83 7.90
C PRO A 511 16.24 14.87 6.77
N ALA A 512 16.40 14.40 5.53
CA ALA A 512 16.37 15.24 4.34
C ALA A 512 15.51 14.60 3.25
N GLU A 513 14.72 15.38 2.54
CA GLU A 513 13.77 14.91 1.52
C GLU A 513 13.73 15.84 0.32
N PHE A 514 13.79 15.26 -0.87
CA PHE A 514 13.61 15.91 -2.15
C PHE A 514 12.36 15.34 -2.84
N THR A 515 11.50 16.21 -3.35
CA THR A 515 10.35 15.85 -4.18
C THR A 515 10.39 16.60 -5.52
N SER A 516 9.94 15.95 -6.59
CA SER A 516 9.81 16.51 -7.94
C SER A 516 8.64 15.85 -8.65
N THR A 517 7.81 16.66 -9.31
CA THR A 517 6.63 16.26 -10.07
C THR A 517 6.69 16.95 -11.41
N ILE A 518 6.97 16.18 -12.46
CA ILE A 518 7.00 16.67 -13.84
C ILE A 518 5.71 16.24 -14.54
N THR A 519 4.96 17.18 -15.11
CA THR A 519 3.71 16.89 -15.84
C THR A 519 3.88 17.16 -17.32
N MET A 520 3.44 16.22 -18.16
CA MET A 520 3.50 16.27 -19.62
C MET A 520 2.12 16.03 -20.21
N ASP A 521 1.83 16.64 -21.36
CA ASP A 521 0.54 16.49 -22.07
C ASP A 521 0.72 16.04 -23.52
N ASN A 522 -0.37 16.08 -24.31
CA ASN A 522 -0.36 15.73 -25.74
C ASN A 522 0.76 16.44 -26.53
N SER A 523 1.02 17.73 -26.25
CA SER A 523 2.05 18.50 -26.96
C SER A 523 3.46 17.98 -26.68
N ASN A 524 3.71 17.56 -25.44
CA ASN A 524 4.98 16.97 -25.04
C ASN A 524 5.20 15.60 -25.69
N ILE A 525 4.13 14.79 -25.79
CA ILE A 525 4.21 13.48 -26.44
C ILE A 525 4.37 13.65 -27.95
N ALA A 526 3.63 14.56 -28.57
CA ALA A 526 3.78 14.88 -29.99
C ALA A 526 5.21 15.33 -30.31
N ASN A 527 5.85 16.13 -29.44
CA ASN A 527 7.25 16.48 -29.60
C ASN A 527 8.15 15.24 -29.58
N PHE A 528 7.97 14.34 -28.61
CA PHE A 528 8.70 13.08 -28.53
C PHE A 528 8.55 12.23 -29.81
N LEU A 529 7.32 12.10 -30.34
CA LEU A 529 7.06 11.35 -31.56
C LEU A 529 7.68 11.98 -32.81
N ASN A 530 7.83 13.31 -32.83
CA ASN A 530 8.44 14.03 -33.95
C ASN A 530 9.98 14.02 -33.92
N ARG A 531 10.61 13.50 -32.85
CA ARG A 531 12.08 13.39 -32.78
C ARG A 531 12.60 12.30 -33.70
N ASN A 532 13.77 12.54 -34.28
CA ASN A 532 14.47 11.48 -35.01
C ASN A 532 14.93 10.40 -34.03
N SER A 533 14.83 9.14 -34.45
CA SER A 533 15.25 7.99 -33.63
C SER A 533 16.72 8.08 -33.22
N ASP A 534 17.59 8.59 -34.09
CA ASP A 534 19.01 8.79 -33.78
C ASP A 534 19.23 9.80 -32.64
N GLU A 535 18.40 10.84 -32.57
CA GLU A 535 18.44 11.82 -31.48
C GLU A 535 18.03 11.18 -30.15
N ILE A 536 16.95 10.39 -30.16
CA ILE A 536 16.45 9.67 -28.97
C ILE A 536 17.50 8.67 -28.47
N TYR A 537 18.11 7.87 -29.36
CA TYR A 537 19.19 6.96 -28.99
C TYR A 537 20.44 7.70 -28.48
N GLY A 538 20.69 8.91 -29.00
CA GLY A 538 21.72 9.83 -28.52
C GLY A 538 21.46 10.27 -27.09
N VAL A 539 20.24 10.72 -26.77
CA VAL A 539 19.82 11.07 -25.41
C VAL A 539 19.94 9.89 -24.45
N PHE A 540 19.49 8.70 -24.84
CA PHE A 540 19.62 7.49 -24.00
C PHE A 540 21.07 7.10 -23.76
N LYS A 541 21.94 7.27 -24.76
CA LYS A 541 23.38 7.01 -24.62
C LYS A 541 24.01 7.98 -23.62
N GLU A 542 23.62 9.25 -23.67
CA GLU A 542 24.09 10.28 -22.74
C GLU A 542 23.58 10.02 -21.31
N ALA A 543 22.29 9.71 -21.16
CA ALA A 543 21.66 9.39 -19.87
C ALA A 543 22.32 8.19 -19.16
N CYS A 544 22.75 7.18 -19.93
CA CYS A 544 23.42 6.00 -19.38
C CYS A 544 24.95 6.17 -19.22
N GLY A 545 25.51 7.33 -19.56
CA GLY A 545 26.94 7.62 -19.48
C GLY A 545 27.75 7.21 -20.74
N GLY A 546 28.78 7.99 -21.05
CA GLY A 546 29.69 7.75 -22.18
C GLY A 546 30.60 6.53 -22.01
N LYS A 547 31.21 6.06 -23.11
CA LYS A 547 32.15 4.92 -23.13
C LYS A 547 33.34 5.20 -22.20
N SER A 548 33.41 4.50 -21.07
CA SER A 548 34.65 4.43 -20.27
C SER A 548 35.80 3.90 -21.13
N LYS A 549 37.01 4.48 -20.98
CA LYS A 549 38.24 4.03 -21.66
C LYS A 549 38.67 2.61 -21.23
N ASN A 550 38.16 2.09 -20.11
CA ASN A 550 38.50 0.77 -19.60
C ASN A 550 37.73 -0.35 -20.31
N PHE A 551 38.46 -1.29 -20.90
CA PHE A 551 37.94 -2.46 -21.63
C PHE A 551 36.89 -3.27 -20.82
N PHE A 552 37.11 -3.47 -19.51
CA PHE A 552 36.18 -4.18 -18.62
C PHE A 552 34.88 -3.40 -18.32
N VAL A 553 34.94 -2.07 -18.29
CA VAL A 553 33.74 -1.21 -18.18
C VAL A 553 33.03 -1.09 -19.53
N ARG A 554 33.76 -1.18 -20.64
CA ARG A 554 33.22 -1.24 -21.99
C ARG A 554 32.41 -2.51 -22.23
N LEU A 555 32.87 -3.65 -21.72
CA LEU A 555 32.08 -4.90 -21.72
C LEU A 555 30.85 -4.79 -20.80
N ARG A 556 30.98 -4.24 -19.58
CA ARG A 556 29.83 -3.96 -18.69
C ARG A 556 28.83 -2.93 -19.24
N SER A 557 29.27 -1.95 -20.03
CA SER A 557 28.39 -0.92 -20.62
C SER A 557 27.58 -1.42 -21.82
N LEU A 558 28.11 -2.39 -22.58
CA LEU A 558 27.38 -3.11 -23.63
C LEU A 558 26.24 -3.98 -23.06
N PHE A 559 26.40 -4.44 -21.81
CA PHE A 559 25.37 -5.14 -21.03
C PHE A 559 24.77 -4.29 -19.90
N SER A 560 24.94 -2.96 -19.94
CA SER A 560 24.39 -2.10 -18.88
C SER A 560 22.87 -2.19 -18.90
N SER A 561 22.29 -2.49 -17.73
CA SER A 561 20.84 -2.59 -17.59
C SER A 561 20.12 -1.30 -17.99
N CYS A 562 20.77 -0.14 -17.92
CA CYS A 562 20.22 1.16 -18.36
C CYS A 562 19.99 1.20 -19.87
N ARG A 563 21.06 1.06 -20.66
CA ARG A 563 21.01 1.23 -22.11
C ARG A 563 20.17 0.15 -22.76
N HIS A 564 20.32 -1.10 -22.32
CA HIS A 564 19.51 -2.21 -22.82
C HIS A 564 18.02 -1.98 -22.57
N LYS A 565 17.62 -1.54 -21.36
CA LYS A 565 16.21 -1.27 -21.04
C LYS A 565 15.62 -0.17 -21.91
N LEU A 566 16.29 0.99 -21.98
CA LEU A 566 15.83 2.13 -22.79
C LEU A 566 15.76 1.80 -24.28
N TYR A 567 16.80 1.15 -24.82
CA TYR A 567 16.85 0.81 -26.24
C TYR A 567 15.81 -0.24 -26.59
N LYS A 568 15.65 -1.27 -25.75
CA LYS A 568 14.66 -2.33 -25.97
C LYS A 568 13.24 -1.79 -25.89
N SER A 569 12.91 -0.96 -24.89
CA SER A 569 11.56 -0.38 -24.79
C SER A 569 11.24 0.52 -25.97
N TYR A 570 12.19 1.36 -26.41
CA TYR A 570 11.98 2.25 -27.55
C TYR A 570 11.95 1.50 -28.89
N ALA A 571 12.81 0.50 -29.10
CA ALA A 571 12.76 -0.33 -30.31
C ALA A 571 11.45 -1.12 -30.41
N ASN A 572 10.97 -1.67 -29.30
CA ASN A 572 9.66 -2.36 -29.26
C ASN A 572 8.52 -1.40 -29.57
N PHE A 573 8.55 -0.19 -29.01
CA PHE A 573 7.58 0.85 -29.32
C PHE A 573 7.63 1.27 -30.79
N LEU A 574 8.81 1.56 -31.34
CA LEU A 574 8.98 1.92 -32.74
C LEU A 574 8.47 0.83 -33.67
N LYS A 575 8.74 -0.43 -33.33
CA LYS A 575 8.23 -1.55 -34.09
C LYS A 575 6.71 -1.54 -34.13
N GLU A 576 6.06 -1.42 -32.97
CA GLU A 576 4.59 -1.36 -32.90
C GLU A 576 4.04 -0.14 -33.63
N TRP A 577 4.65 1.02 -33.43
CA TRP A 577 4.19 2.30 -33.93
C TRP A 577 4.38 2.45 -35.45
N SER A 578 5.43 1.85 -36.03
CA SER A 578 5.76 2.01 -37.46
C SER A 578 5.37 0.83 -38.36
N THR A 579 4.87 -0.27 -37.80
CA THR A 579 4.53 -1.47 -38.57
C THR A 579 3.04 -1.77 -38.52
N GLY A 580 2.45 -2.10 -39.66
CA GLY A 580 1.06 -2.54 -39.76
C GLY A 580 0.93 -4.05 -39.60
N ASN A 581 -0.32 -4.51 -39.53
CA ASN A 581 -0.64 -5.94 -39.53
C ASN A 581 0.04 -6.66 -40.69
N TYR A 582 0.63 -7.81 -40.39
CA TYR A 582 1.31 -8.63 -41.40
C TYR A 582 0.29 -9.26 -42.34
N THR A 583 0.31 -8.87 -43.62
CA THR A 583 -0.54 -9.52 -44.63
C THR A 583 0.03 -10.87 -45.04
N SER A 584 -0.84 -11.78 -45.48
CA SER A 584 -0.47 -13.10 -45.98
C SER A 584 0.48 -13.01 -47.20
N GLU A 585 0.35 -11.96 -48.00
CA GLU A 585 1.20 -11.66 -49.17
C GLU A 585 2.63 -11.30 -48.76
N ILE A 586 2.79 -10.42 -47.77
CA ILE A 586 4.11 -10.03 -47.25
C ILE A 586 4.82 -11.26 -46.66
N LYS A 587 4.09 -12.07 -45.89
CA LYS A 587 4.61 -13.32 -45.32
C LYS A 587 5.12 -14.27 -46.41
N LYS A 588 4.30 -14.55 -47.43
CA LYS A 588 4.67 -15.41 -48.58
C LYS A 588 5.90 -14.87 -49.33
N LYS A 589 5.98 -13.55 -49.56
CA LYS A 589 7.13 -12.90 -50.21
C LYS A 589 8.42 -13.08 -49.40
N CYS A 590 8.36 -12.90 -48.09
CA CYS A 590 9.51 -13.04 -47.20
C CYS A 590 9.95 -14.50 -47.02
N GLU A 591 9.00 -15.43 -46.87
CA GLU A 591 9.30 -16.87 -46.83
C GLU A 591 9.97 -17.36 -48.12
N LYS A 592 9.51 -16.88 -49.28
CA LYS A 592 10.12 -17.18 -50.58
C LYS A 592 11.54 -16.63 -50.70
N LYS A 593 11.77 -15.38 -50.25
CA LYS A 593 13.10 -14.72 -50.28
C LYS A 593 14.17 -15.48 -49.47
N TYR A 594 13.77 -16.12 -48.36
CA TYR A 594 14.66 -16.91 -47.51
C TYR A 594 14.35 -18.41 -47.54
N ARG A 595 13.73 -18.93 -48.61
CA ARG A 595 13.35 -20.35 -48.72
C ARG A 595 14.57 -21.26 -48.66
N TRP A 596 15.61 -20.93 -49.43
CA TRP A 596 16.85 -21.71 -49.53
C TRP A 596 18.01 -21.13 -48.71
N LYS A 597 17.87 -19.89 -48.23
CA LYS A 597 18.87 -19.24 -47.38
C LYS A 597 18.70 -19.71 -45.92
N TYR A 598 19.80 -20.08 -45.28
CA TYR A 598 19.82 -20.51 -43.87
C TYR A 598 19.01 -21.79 -43.58
N ILE A 599 18.94 -22.71 -44.55
CA ILE A 599 18.19 -23.97 -44.39
C ILE A 599 18.71 -24.81 -43.21
N PHE A 600 20.03 -24.82 -42.98
CA PHE A 600 20.68 -25.46 -41.83
C PHE A 600 20.71 -24.58 -40.56
N ARG A 601 20.08 -23.41 -40.56
CA ARG A 601 20.01 -22.47 -39.42
C ARG A 601 18.58 -21.94 -39.27
N PRO A 602 17.62 -22.78 -38.83
CA PRO A 602 16.20 -22.44 -38.79
C PRO A 602 15.89 -21.22 -37.91
N SER A 603 16.61 -21.02 -36.81
CA SER A 603 16.50 -19.83 -35.95
C SER A 603 16.85 -18.54 -36.70
N LYS A 604 17.97 -18.53 -37.43
CA LYS A 604 18.40 -17.41 -38.26
C LYS A 604 17.41 -17.15 -39.40
N ARG A 605 16.88 -18.21 -40.02
CA ARG A 605 15.85 -18.11 -41.06
C ARG A 605 14.59 -17.41 -40.54
N ARG A 606 14.05 -17.84 -39.38
CA ARG A 606 12.88 -17.22 -38.74
C ARG A 606 13.12 -15.74 -38.45
N SER A 607 14.29 -15.39 -37.91
CA SER A 607 14.67 -13.99 -37.63
C SER A 607 14.72 -13.13 -38.90
N MET A 608 15.30 -13.64 -39.99
CA MET A 608 15.38 -12.90 -41.25
C MET A 608 14.02 -12.74 -41.96
N ILE A 609 13.14 -13.75 -41.84
CA ILE A 609 11.76 -13.66 -42.32
C ILE A 609 11.01 -12.59 -41.52
N ALA A 610 11.10 -12.59 -40.20
CA ALA A 610 10.47 -11.57 -39.35
C ALA A 610 10.98 -10.16 -39.68
N ALA A 611 12.29 -9.97 -39.85
CA ALA A 611 12.87 -8.69 -40.25
C ALA A 611 12.39 -8.23 -41.64
N CYS A 612 12.24 -9.16 -42.58
CA CYS A 612 11.68 -8.87 -43.89
C CYS A 612 10.20 -8.48 -43.83
N MET A 613 9.41 -9.17 -43.02
CA MET A 613 7.99 -8.84 -42.81
C MET A 613 7.84 -7.46 -42.20
N GLU A 614 8.71 -7.11 -41.25
CA GLU A 614 8.78 -5.79 -40.63
C GLU A 614 9.07 -4.67 -41.66
N ILE A 615 10.00 -4.90 -42.59
CA ILE A 615 10.28 -3.95 -43.68
C ILE A 615 9.08 -3.86 -44.64
N GLY A 616 8.46 -5.00 -44.96
CA GLY A 616 7.34 -5.09 -45.89
C GLY A 616 6.04 -4.52 -45.35
N SER A 617 5.87 -4.43 -44.03
CA SER A 617 4.68 -3.90 -43.37
C SER A 617 4.87 -2.50 -42.78
N LYS A 618 5.97 -1.81 -43.10
CA LYS A 618 6.16 -0.41 -42.67
C LYS A 618 4.99 0.44 -43.16
N GLN A 619 4.31 1.08 -42.22
CA GLN A 619 3.21 1.97 -42.55
C GLN A 619 3.74 3.26 -43.20
N LEU A 620 2.93 3.90 -44.06
CA LEU A 620 3.25 5.23 -44.58
C LEU A 620 3.32 6.24 -43.43
N PHE A 621 4.35 7.09 -43.41
CA PHE A 621 4.64 8.07 -42.35
C PHE A 621 3.42 8.93 -41.95
N ALA A 622 2.55 9.23 -42.90
CA ALA A 622 1.34 10.02 -42.69
C ALA A 622 0.24 9.32 -41.88
N LYS A 623 0.23 7.98 -41.79
CA LYS A 623 -0.86 7.19 -41.19
C LYS A 623 -0.72 7.00 -39.67
N TYR A 624 0.49 6.80 -39.16
CA TYR A 624 0.74 6.53 -37.73
C TYR A 624 1.15 7.77 -36.93
N LYS A 625 1.29 8.93 -37.59
CA LYS A 625 1.67 10.18 -36.91
C LYS A 625 0.64 10.62 -35.87
N HIS A 626 -0.59 10.09 -35.93
CA HIS A 626 -1.68 10.49 -35.04
C HIS A 626 -2.00 9.49 -33.92
N GLU A 627 -1.43 8.29 -33.96
CA GLU A 627 -1.77 7.18 -33.07
C GLU A 627 -0.60 6.88 -32.12
N LEU A 628 -0.90 6.74 -30.83
CA LEU A 628 0.06 6.38 -29.79
C LEU A 628 -0.28 4.99 -29.24
N PRO A 629 0.54 3.96 -29.46
CA PRO A 629 0.34 2.64 -28.84
C PRO A 629 0.66 2.74 -27.34
N LEU A 630 -0.32 3.16 -26.52
CA LEU A 630 -0.17 3.46 -25.09
C LEU A 630 0.41 2.28 -24.32
N TRP A 631 0.00 1.06 -24.68
CA TRP A 631 0.44 -0.18 -24.06
C TRP A 631 1.94 -0.48 -24.28
N ARG A 632 2.57 0.09 -25.32
CA ARG A 632 4.03 0.09 -25.52
C ARG A 632 4.67 1.34 -24.96
N PHE A 633 4.02 2.50 -25.11
CA PHE A 633 4.54 3.77 -24.65
C PHE A 633 4.75 3.78 -23.13
N LYS A 634 3.88 3.13 -22.35
CA LYS A 634 4.05 2.97 -20.89
C LYS A 634 5.42 2.41 -20.51
N ASP A 635 5.98 1.50 -21.31
CA ASP A 635 7.27 0.87 -21.03
C ASP A 635 8.41 1.87 -21.29
N ILE A 636 8.28 2.75 -22.28
CA ILE A 636 9.21 3.88 -22.48
C ILE A 636 9.10 4.82 -21.30
N ALA A 637 7.91 5.31 -20.98
CA ALA A 637 7.67 6.27 -19.90
C ALA A 637 8.27 5.78 -18.58
N TYR A 638 8.01 4.51 -18.23
CA TYR A 638 8.58 3.85 -17.06
C TYR A 638 10.11 3.80 -17.10
N ASN A 639 10.71 3.35 -18.21
CA ASN A 639 12.17 3.24 -18.29
C ASN A 639 12.85 4.60 -18.33
N VAL A 640 12.26 5.60 -19.01
CA VAL A 640 12.78 6.96 -19.06
C VAL A 640 12.77 7.59 -17.66
N ASN A 641 11.65 7.56 -16.93
CA ASN A 641 11.61 8.10 -15.56
C ASN A 641 12.66 7.43 -14.65
N ASN A 642 12.86 6.12 -14.83
CA ASN A 642 13.77 5.34 -14.00
C ASN A 642 15.26 5.54 -14.33
N GLN A 643 15.61 5.75 -15.59
CA GLN A 643 17.01 5.76 -16.05
C GLN A 643 17.51 7.17 -16.38
N VAL A 644 16.65 8.07 -16.87
CA VAL A 644 17.01 9.46 -17.19
C VAL A 644 16.88 10.30 -15.92
N LYS A 645 18.03 10.73 -15.39
CA LYS A 645 18.09 11.54 -14.17
C LYS A 645 18.01 13.03 -14.45
N ASN A 646 18.60 13.49 -15.55
CA ASN A 646 18.77 14.92 -15.79
C ASN A 646 17.54 15.51 -16.48
N ASP A 647 17.03 16.62 -15.96
CA ASP A 647 15.87 17.36 -16.48
C ASP A 647 16.08 17.81 -17.93
N TYR A 648 17.25 18.37 -18.25
CA TYR A 648 17.56 18.79 -19.63
C TYR A 648 17.45 17.65 -20.65
N LEU A 649 17.71 16.40 -20.26
CA LEU A 649 17.53 15.24 -21.14
C LEU A 649 16.05 14.91 -21.32
N LEU A 650 15.22 15.10 -20.29
CA LEU A 650 13.76 15.02 -20.44
C LEU A 650 13.24 16.13 -21.34
N THR A 651 13.78 17.35 -21.23
CA THR A 651 13.45 18.47 -22.12
C THR A 651 13.83 18.18 -23.57
N ARG A 652 14.95 17.49 -23.82
CA ARG A 652 15.31 17.04 -25.17
C ARG A 652 14.38 15.96 -25.72
N LEU A 653 13.85 15.09 -24.86
CA LEU A 653 12.90 14.04 -25.26
C LEU A 653 11.48 14.59 -25.50
N PHE A 654 10.96 15.39 -24.57
CA PHE A 654 9.54 15.77 -24.50
C PHE A 654 9.29 17.26 -24.69
N GLY A 655 10.33 18.08 -24.82
CA GLY A 655 10.21 19.55 -24.85
C GLY A 655 10.03 20.17 -23.47
N SER A 656 9.71 21.46 -23.45
CA SER A 656 9.45 22.21 -22.23
C SER A 656 8.26 21.64 -21.47
N HIS A 657 8.41 21.48 -20.16
CA HIS A 657 7.41 20.88 -19.29
C HIS A 657 7.46 21.54 -17.91
N PRO A 658 6.32 21.62 -17.19
CA PRO A 658 6.32 22.07 -15.81
C PRO A 658 6.95 21.05 -14.87
N ASN A 659 7.60 21.55 -13.83
CA ASN A 659 8.21 20.78 -12.76
C ASN A 659 7.99 21.49 -11.44
N LYS A 660 7.38 20.81 -10.46
CA LYS A 660 7.16 21.34 -9.12
C LYS A 660 7.63 20.38 -8.05
N GLY A 661 8.04 20.89 -6.91
CA GLY A 661 8.56 20.05 -5.85
C GLY A 661 9.03 20.81 -4.64
N SER A 662 9.75 20.12 -3.78
CA SER A 662 10.27 20.66 -2.53
C SER A 662 11.58 20.02 -2.13
N VAL A 663 12.35 20.77 -1.35
CA VAL A 663 13.50 20.28 -0.60
C VAL A 663 13.24 20.57 0.86
N SER A 664 13.39 19.56 1.72
CA SER A 664 13.41 19.74 3.17
C SER A 664 14.61 19.04 3.79
N ALA A 665 15.19 19.63 4.83
CA ALA A 665 16.34 19.05 5.54
C ALA A 665 16.55 19.74 6.90
N ASN A 666 17.45 19.19 7.73
CA ASN A 666 18.00 19.92 8.87
C ASN A 666 19.30 20.62 8.47
N LEU A 667 19.38 21.93 8.67
CA LEU A 667 20.60 22.71 8.49
C LEU A 667 21.39 22.75 9.80
N ASN A 668 22.69 22.49 9.72
CA ASN A 668 23.62 22.43 10.85
C ASN A 668 23.19 21.45 11.97
N GLY A 669 22.26 20.52 11.68
CA GLY A 669 21.75 19.49 12.61
C GLY A 669 20.36 19.75 13.17
N ASP A 670 20.04 21.01 13.48
CA ASP A 670 18.88 21.32 14.33
C ASP A 670 17.91 22.36 13.75
N ILE A 671 18.26 23.01 12.63
CA ILE A 671 17.42 24.04 12.01
C ILE A 671 16.58 23.40 10.90
N PRO A 672 15.25 23.25 11.07
CA PRO A 672 14.42 22.70 10.01
C PRO A 672 14.34 23.69 8.84
N TYR A 673 14.60 23.19 7.64
CA TYR A 673 14.49 23.93 6.39
C TYR A 673 13.51 23.22 5.47
N GLN A 674 12.62 23.99 4.85
CA GLN A 674 11.78 23.52 3.77
C GLN A 674 11.57 24.65 2.77
N ASN A 675 11.82 24.35 1.50
CA ASN A 675 11.56 25.29 0.43
C ASN A 675 10.97 24.58 -0.79
N PHE A 676 10.12 25.29 -1.52
CA PHE A 676 9.38 24.77 -2.66
C PHE A 676 9.87 25.43 -3.93
N TYR A 677 9.77 24.71 -5.05
CA TYR A 677 10.07 25.26 -6.36
C TYR A 677 8.94 24.91 -7.33
N SER A 678 8.73 25.79 -8.30
CA SER A 678 7.80 25.61 -9.40
C SER A 678 8.40 26.23 -10.65
N GLU A 679 8.57 25.42 -11.69
CA GLU A 679 9.15 25.78 -12.98
C GLU A 679 8.11 25.57 -14.07
N GLY A 680 8.02 26.51 -15.02
CA GLY A 680 7.02 26.49 -16.07
C GLY A 680 5.60 26.84 -15.59
N SER A 681 4.62 26.76 -16.50
CA SER A 681 3.21 26.99 -16.18
C SER A 681 2.62 25.74 -15.53
N ASN A 682 2.01 25.90 -14.34
CA ASN A 682 1.44 24.77 -13.61
C ASN A 682 0.37 24.07 -14.46
N LYS A 683 0.54 22.76 -14.67
CA LYS A 683 -0.42 21.90 -15.35
C LYS A 683 -0.89 20.84 -14.38
N GLU A 684 -2.20 20.81 -14.15
CA GLU A 684 -2.85 19.79 -13.32
C GLU A 684 -3.11 18.52 -14.13
N ASN A 685 -3.52 17.42 -13.49
CA ASN A 685 -3.90 16.20 -14.20
C ASN A 685 -5.19 16.42 -15.03
N ILE A 686 -5.39 15.58 -16.05
CA ILE A 686 -6.53 15.66 -16.98
C ILE A 686 -7.90 15.76 -16.29
N PHE A 687 -8.12 14.96 -15.26
CA PHE A 687 -9.39 14.93 -14.55
C PHE A 687 -9.63 16.26 -13.82
N THR A 688 -8.61 16.81 -13.17
CA THR A 688 -8.67 18.11 -12.50
C THR A 688 -8.88 19.24 -13.52
N GLN A 689 -8.22 19.16 -14.69
CA GLN A 689 -8.44 20.13 -15.77
C GLN A 689 -9.88 20.08 -16.29
N PHE A 690 -10.43 18.88 -16.50
CA PHE A 690 -11.84 18.70 -16.87
C PHE A 690 -12.77 19.28 -15.80
N GLN A 691 -12.53 18.98 -14.52
CA GLN A 691 -13.33 19.54 -13.43
C GLN A 691 -13.28 21.07 -13.36
N ILE A 692 -12.11 21.68 -13.58
CA ILE A 692 -11.95 23.14 -13.60
C ILE A 692 -12.68 23.74 -14.80
N LYS A 693 -12.46 23.21 -16.01
CA LYS A 693 -13.08 23.70 -17.24
C LYS A 693 -14.60 23.60 -17.19
N GLU A 694 -15.10 22.51 -16.62
CA GLU A 694 -16.53 22.21 -16.57
C GLU A 694 -17.21 22.79 -15.31
N ASN A 695 -16.51 23.60 -14.50
CA ASN A 695 -16.98 24.15 -13.23
C ASN A 695 -17.53 23.09 -12.25
N LEU A 696 -17.00 21.87 -12.32
CA LEU A 696 -17.34 20.74 -11.44
C LEU A 696 -16.53 20.77 -10.14
N ARG A 697 -15.69 21.79 -9.96
CA ARG A 697 -14.94 22.04 -8.73
C ARG A 697 -15.73 23.04 -7.88
N SER A 698 -16.05 22.68 -6.64
CA SER A 698 -16.53 23.67 -5.66
C SER A 698 -15.51 24.82 -5.59
N PRO A 699 -15.93 26.10 -5.54
CA PRO A 699 -15.01 27.21 -5.40
C PRO A 699 -14.11 26.95 -4.20
N ALA A 700 -12.79 27.14 -4.38
CA ALA A 700 -11.87 27.08 -3.26
C ALA A 700 -12.35 28.11 -2.23
N SER A 701 -12.65 27.66 -1.01
CA SER A 701 -12.86 28.60 0.09
C SER A 701 -11.62 29.48 0.20
N LEU A 702 -11.81 30.79 0.13
CA LEU A 702 -10.78 31.81 0.37
C LEU A 702 -10.02 31.54 1.68
#